data_AF-A0A7X7A3R7-F1
#
_entry.id   AF-A0A7X7A3R7-F1
#
_cell.length_a   1.000
_cell.length_b   1.000
_cell.length_c   1.000
_cell.angle_alpha   90.00
_cell.angle_beta   90.00
_cell.angle_gamma   90.00
#
_symmetry.space_group_name_H-M   'P 1'
#
loop_
_entity.id
_entity.type
_entity.pdbx_description
1 polymer ?
#
loop_
_entity_poly.entity_id
_entity_poly.type
_entity_poly.pdbx_seq_one_letter_code
_entity_poly.pdbx_strand_id
1 'polypeptide(L)'
;MTKHNEKTDTKTAKRQRREMIQYVNIQLASLGQPLFIDETEEGAKLAGARFMSLTEGLISSFREKSRLLTGHLSPVDTRIQNFIDDNLKDLHFDKPCRLPDATLVLNQPGMAREVSLPANGDIFKSKLLTSYRLEQGILNNPASDKRTTEGTFHIVDGGLPVAIDKKEVPKIAFAHMLHEALHPSDELNILPFTANQKEKAKIMVSLLLRPVVCPEVKGVISEKSMEIRFFAPGSLVSNLDFVETIFGNAGDHNLAVNDAALDIEHWTGHTGCIILAPQLTSLKKKDIGLPHFNDATERQRRDGMCWSDENELYNGGNAFKITCRDERGVVVTLIADNYYGYSKKEIKTQISYSANLYGLVEEEHAGGAIAFRCGNMGDNLFGEPFSGKFNYRYSFEEVKKLLGDRIEVMPENYAIDKKYPNIIYIHEHADLETEKGTVSWQHNGKEQKLRLSPEKIYVHPTGHKFQLVRHPEQKLWRIVDTAPEGIFCHKPSTVSGGGKSEISKSMQNAIKYGPFYIQDLEKDSEMIDMLINYDYSNRWKIIHPDARASRPLLSPHRTLGSAVKLLTPSDNYTDEYNQFLENIPTHVKILTLYIKRMHRSHMDKGPWKQYLNVEIVNGRNGNSLRYRHNKIMASYVRIGFSPEGKWFLHKLRSDFIPSRKIQMEDDITASITLPATRLNNLNPEFSNKSVKLVVNCESYLFQRPDDAIIRGYDKDAESDIVQNNTFLTNYEPLTREDAVELFEDSIRFDQYTEPVQELIKKVATGNRECYFVTPSHPRIVDGVPTNNPRYLQRNLFK
;
A
#
# COMPACT_ATOMS: atom_id res chain seq x y z
N MET A 1 16.36 6.44 -26.17
CA MET A 1 16.55 7.56 -25.23
C MET A 1 16.99 7.12 -23.82
N THR A 2 17.35 5.85 -23.58
CA THR A 2 17.54 5.27 -22.23
C THR A 2 18.97 5.37 -21.66
N LYS A 3 20.03 5.19 -22.47
CA LYS A 3 21.42 5.22 -21.96
C LYS A 3 21.94 6.60 -21.53
N HIS A 4 21.33 7.69 -22.00
CA HIS A 4 21.76 9.04 -21.64
C HIS A 4 21.16 9.51 -20.31
N ASN A 5 19.95 9.04 -19.96
CA ASN A 5 19.26 9.36 -18.69
C ASN A 5 19.87 8.62 -17.48
N GLU A 6 20.25 7.35 -17.61
CA GLU A 6 20.84 6.58 -16.50
C GLU A 6 22.16 7.17 -15.98
N LYS A 7 23.02 7.68 -16.88
CA LYS A 7 24.31 8.31 -16.52
C LYS A 7 24.13 9.68 -15.83
N THR A 8 23.08 10.42 -16.15
CA THR A 8 22.73 11.68 -15.47
C THR A 8 22.12 11.43 -14.10
N ASP A 9 21.30 10.39 -13.94
CA ASP A 9 20.72 10.01 -12.64
C ASP A 9 21.78 9.52 -11.65
N THR A 10 22.74 8.69 -12.08
CA THR A 10 23.83 8.21 -11.19
C THR A 10 24.77 9.32 -10.73
N LYS A 11 25.09 10.29 -11.59
CA LYS A 11 25.93 11.45 -11.20
C LYS A 11 25.20 12.36 -10.21
N THR A 12 23.89 12.54 -10.40
CA THR A 12 23.05 13.36 -9.51
C THR A 12 22.89 12.69 -8.14
N ALA A 13 22.64 11.38 -8.10
CA ALA A 13 22.54 10.60 -6.86
C ALA A 13 23.86 10.60 -6.06
N LYS A 14 25.01 10.45 -6.73
CA LYS A 14 26.32 10.54 -6.08
C LYS A 14 26.58 11.93 -5.49
N ARG A 15 26.18 12.99 -6.19
CA ARG A 15 26.28 14.37 -5.69
C ARG A 15 25.39 14.59 -4.47
N GLN A 16 24.14 14.16 -4.53
CA GLN A 16 23.18 14.25 -3.41
C GLN A 16 23.66 13.48 -2.18
N ARG A 17 24.19 12.26 -2.35
CA ARG A 17 24.76 11.49 -1.24
C ARG A 17 25.95 12.20 -0.59
N ARG A 18 26.85 12.78 -1.41
CA ARG A 18 27.97 13.58 -0.91
C ARG A 18 27.51 14.80 -0.09
N GLU A 19 26.51 15.52 -0.59
CA GLU A 19 25.91 16.65 0.12
C GLU A 19 25.28 16.20 1.45
N MET A 20 24.58 15.07 1.46
CA MET A 20 24.01 14.47 2.69
C MET A 20 25.09 14.10 3.71
N ILE A 21 26.19 13.45 3.30
CA ILE A 21 27.33 13.12 4.18
C ILE A 21 27.91 14.39 4.82
N GLN A 22 28.09 15.45 4.03
CA GLN A 22 28.60 16.73 4.54
C GLN A 22 27.63 17.36 5.53
N TYR A 23 26.33 17.30 5.23
CA TYR A 23 25.29 17.79 6.11
C TYR A 23 25.27 17.07 7.46
N VAL A 24 25.33 15.73 7.45
CA VAL A 24 25.42 14.91 8.66
C VAL A 24 26.67 15.28 9.48
N ASN A 25 27.83 15.44 8.82
CA ASN A 25 29.05 15.87 9.50
C ASN A 25 28.93 17.25 10.15
N ILE A 26 28.26 18.22 9.53
CA ILE A 26 28.02 19.53 10.16
C ILE A 26 27.18 19.37 11.43
N GLN A 27 26.14 18.53 11.39
CA GLN A 27 25.30 18.29 12.58
C GLN A 27 26.06 17.57 13.69
N LEU A 28 26.86 16.55 13.38
CA LEU A 28 27.72 15.90 14.37
C LEU A 28 28.73 16.88 14.96
N ALA A 29 29.29 17.77 14.12
CA ALA A 29 30.20 18.82 14.55
C ALA A 29 29.51 19.86 15.43
N SER A 30 28.23 20.22 15.22
CA SER A 30 27.55 21.11 16.16
C SER A 30 27.30 20.43 17.52
N LEU A 31 27.11 19.11 17.53
CA LEU A 31 26.77 18.29 18.70
C LEU A 31 27.96 17.80 19.55
N GLY A 32 29.21 18.12 19.19
CA GLY A 32 30.35 17.59 19.97
C GLY A 32 30.85 16.23 19.51
N GLN A 33 30.24 15.62 18.49
CA GLN A 33 30.45 14.22 18.15
C GLN A 33 31.59 14.03 17.13
N PRO A 34 32.30 12.88 17.17
CA PRO A 34 33.21 12.45 16.11
C PRO A 34 32.56 12.52 14.72
N LEU A 35 33.35 12.95 13.73
CA LEU A 35 32.92 13.14 12.35
C LEU A 35 33.33 11.96 11.48
N PHE A 36 32.63 11.78 10.36
CA PHE A 36 33.13 10.92 9.30
C PHE A 36 34.27 11.60 8.52
N ILE A 37 35.44 10.96 8.51
CA ILE A 37 36.63 11.38 7.79
C ILE A 37 37.00 10.26 6.81
N ASP A 38 37.09 10.59 5.53
CA ASP A 38 37.48 9.65 4.48
C ASP A 38 39.01 9.58 4.39
N GLU A 39 39.60 8.43 4.70
CA GLU A 39 41.06 8.23 4.74
C GLU A 39 41.68 7.94 3.36
N THR A 40 40.88 7.86 2.28
CA THR A 40 41.37 7.52 0.93
C THR A 40 41.62 8.75 0.06
N GLU A 41 42.75 8.81 -0.67
CA GLU A 41 43.10 9.95 -1.56
C GLU A 41 42.07 10.20 -2.69
N GLU A 42 41.31 9.18 -3.12
CA GLU A 42 40.19 9.35 -4.06
C GLU A 42 38.86 9.75 -3.36
N GLY A 43 38.71 9.40 -2.07
CA GLY A 43 37.56 9.65 -1.20
C GLY A 43 37.59 10.96 -0.42
N ALA A 44 38.74 11.67 -0.38
CA ALA A 44 38.88 13.05 0.09
C ALA A 44 37.89 14.05 -0.57
N LYS A 45 37.15 13.61 -1.61
CA LYS A 45 36.01 14.31 -2.18
C LYS A 45 34.75 14.24 -1.29
N LEU A 46 34.38 13.10 -0.68
CA LEU A 46 33.06 12.95 -0.05
C LEU A 46 32.87 13.89 1.17
N ALA A 47 33.79 13.84 2.12
CA ALA A 47 33.85 14.78 3.25
C ALA A 47 34.99 15.78 3.01
N GLY A 48 34.75 16.81 2.19
CA GLY A 48 35.82 17.74 1.80
C GLY A 48 36.45 18.44 3.00
N ALA A 49 37.69 18.09 3.36
CA ALA A 49 38.43 18.69 4.47
C ALA A 49 38.49 20.23 4.37
N ARG A 50 38.51 20.77 3.15
CA ARG A 50 38.42 22.21 2.87
C ARG A 50 37.08 22.82 3.30
N PHE A 51 35.96 22.13 3.11
CA PHE A 51 34.64 22.64 3.53
C PHE A 51 34.51 22.65 5.05
N MET A 52 34.95 21.59 5.73
CA MET A 52 34.97 21.54 7.20
C MET A 52 35.90 22.61 7.79
N SER A 53 37.11 22.79 7.23
CA SER A 53 38.03 23.86 7.65
C SER A 53 37.43 25.27 7.47
N LEU A 54 36.66 25.49 6.39
CA LEU A 54 35.98 26.77 6.15
C LEU A 54 34.79 27.01 7.07
N THR A 55 34.13 25.96 7.59
CA THR A 55 32.96 26.06 8.46
C THR A 55 33.28 25.90 9.95
N GLU A 56 34.47 25.42 10.30
CA GLU A 56 34.90 25.13 11.67
C GLU A 56 34.77 26.34 12.61
N GLY A 57 35.17 27.53 12.16
CA GLY A 57 35.04 28.76 12.96
C GLY A 57 33.59 29.12 13.28
N LEU A 58 32.68 28.91 12.31
CA LEU A 58 31.24 29.14 12.50
C LEU A 58 30.63 28.09 13.41
N ILE A 59 30.97 26.81 13.22
CA ILE A 59 30.47 25.69 14.02
C ILE A 59 30.95 25.81 15.47
N SER A 60 32.22 26.16 15.68
CA SER A 60 32.79 26.36 17.01
C SER A 60 32.13 27.53 17.73
N SER A 61 31.95 28.66 17.04
CA SER A 61 31.20 29.82 17.56
C SER A 61 29.74 29.46 17.89
N PHE A 62 29.07 28.70 17.02
CA PHE A 62 27.72 28.20 17.27
C PHE A 62 27.68 27.29 18.49
N ARG A 63 28.63 26.35 18.64
CA ARG A 63 28.70 25.44 19.78
C ARG A 63 28.88 26.20 21.10
N GLU A 64 29.77 27.20 21.16
CA GLU A 64 29.93 28.05 22.35
C GLU A 64 28.66 28.82 22.71
N LYS A 65 27.93 29.32 21.71
CA LYS A 65 26.62 29.97 21.95
C LYS A 65 25.55 28.98 22.40
N SER A 66 25.51 27.78 21.82
CA SER A 66 24.55 26.73 22.18
C SER A 66 24.77 26.22 23.61
N ARG A 67 25.98 26.29 24.16
CA ARG A 67 26.24 26.00 25.59
C ARG A 67 25.50 26.95 26.53
N LEU A 68 25.20 28.18 26.11
CA LEU A 68 24.38 29.11 26.89
C LEU A 68 22.90 28.71 26.90
N LEU A 69 22.49 27.87 25.95
CA LEU A 69 21.14 27.35 25.81
C LEU A 69 21.02 25.90 26.32
N THR A 70 22.05 25.36 26.99
CA THR A 70 22.00 24.01 27.56
C THR A 70 20.81 23.88 28.51
N GLY A 71 20.07 22.79 28.37
CA GLY A 71 18.84 22.55 29.11
C GLY A 71 17.58 23.17 28.49
N HIS A 72 17.65 23.99 27.44
CA HIS A 72 16.45 24.43 26.72
C HIS A 72 15.93 23.31 25.82
N LEU A 73 14.69 22.89 26.05
CA LEU A 73 14.00 21.92 25.22
C LEU A 73 13.24 22.64 24.10
N SER A 74 13.03 21.94 22.99
CA SER A 74 12.11 22.39 21.93
C SER A 74 10.68 22.57 22.51
N PRO A 75 9.79 23.33 21.84
CA PRO A 75 8.41 23.50 22.32
C PRO A 75 7.68 22.17 22.53
N VAL A 76 7.85 21.23 21.61
CA VAL A 76 7.25 19.89 21.71
C VAL A 76 7.86 19.05 22.83
N ASP A 77 9.19 19.07 22.99
CA ASP A 77 9.83 18.34 24.08
C ASP A 77 9.51 18.96 25.45
N THR A 78 9.26 20.27 25.50
CA THR A 78 8.78 20.95 26.72
C THR A 78 7.38 20.49 27.09
N ARG A 79 6.45 20.34 26.12
CA ARG A 79 5.11 19.77 26.38
C ARG A 79 5.22 18.36 26.97
N ILE A 80 6.10 17.54 26.42
CA ILE A 80 6.34 16.17 26.90
C ILE A 80 6.98 16.17 28.29
N GLN A 81 8.01 17.00 28.51
CA GLN A 81 8.70 17.07 29.79
C GLN A 81 7.78 17.57 30.91
N ASN A 82 6.98 18.61 30.66
CA ASN A 82 6.01 19.10 31.63
C ASN A 82 5.02 18.01 32.03
N PHE A 83 4.55 17.20 31.07
CA PHE A 83 3.70 16.06 31.35
C PHE A 83 4.40 15.00 32.23
N ILE A 84 5.66 14.66 31.91
CA ILE A 84 6.47 13.70 32.68
C ILE A 84 6.66 14.21 34.12
N ASP A 85 7.12 15.45 34.27
CA ASP A 85 7.39 16.06 35.57
C ASP A 85 6.13 16.09 36.44
N ASP A 86 5.00 16.54 35.86
CA ASP A 86 3.72 16.56 36.57
C ASP A 86 3.20 15.16 36.93
N ASN A 87 3.38 14.16 36.04
CA ASN A 87 2.90 12.80 36.28
C ASN A 87 3.68 12.10 37.40
N LEU A 88 4.98 12.42 37.52
CA LEU A 88 5.92 11.83 38.47
C LEU A 88 6.14 12.66 39.74
N LYS A 89 5.57 13.88 39.84
CA LYS A 89 5.81 14.80 40.98
C LYS A 89 5.50 14.23 42.37
N ASP A 90 4.54 13.30 42.45
CA ASP A 90 4.10 12.70 43.72
C ASP A 90 4.99 11.52 44.14
N LEU A 91 6.01 11.16 43.33
CA LEU A 91 6.96 10.10 43.62
C LEU A 91 8.27 10.65 44.17
N HIS A 92 8.77 10.02 45.24
CA HIS A 92 10.14 10.20 45.68
C HIS A 92 11.07 9.35 44.79
N PHE A 93 11.63 9.96 43.75
CA PHE A 93 12.55 9.32 42.82
C PHE A 93 13.75 10.24 42.52
N ASP A 94 14.94 9.83 42.96
CA ASP A 94 16.14 10.68 42.97
C ASP A 94 16.94 10.67 41.65
N LYS A 95 16.50 9.91 40.63
CA LYS A 95 17.20 9.85 39.33
C LYS A 95 16.52 10.78 38.30
N PRO A 96 17.29 11.37 37.36
CA PRO A 96 16.73 12.29 36.37
C PRO A 96 15.90 11.55 35.30
N CYS A 97 14.67 12.02 35.09
CA CYS A 97 13.78 11.61 33.98
C CYS A 97 13.66 12.71 32.91
N ARG A 98 14.76 13.42 32.64
CA ARG A 98 14.79 14.53 31.70
C ARG A 98 15.07 14.05 30.26
N LEU A 99 14.25 14.49 29.31
CA LEU A 99 14.48 14.26 27.89
C LEU A 99 15.84 14.82 27.44
N PRO A 100 16.54 14.15 26.51
CA PRO A 100 17.82 14.62 26.01
C PRO A 100 17.64 15.96 25.27
N ASP A 101 18.37 16.98 25.69
CA ASP A 101 18.43 18.30 25.04
C ASP A 101 19.37 18.32 23.82
N ALA A 102 20.26 17.33 23.71
CA ALA A 102 21.17 17.14 22.58
C ALA A 102 20.96 15.76 21.92
N THR A 103 20.27 15.73 20.78
CA THR A 103 20.13 14.54 19.92
C THR A 103 20.58 14.86 18.49
N LEU A 104 20.93 13.85 17.72
CA LEU A 104 21.08 14.01 16.27
C LEU A 104 19.68 14.08 15.65
N VAL A 105 19.28 15.29 15.24
CA VAL A 105 17.95 15.59 14.72
C VAL A 105 17.87 15.22 13.24
N LEU A 106 17.03 14.24 12.92
CA LEU A 106 16.76 13.82 11.55
C LEU A 106 15.73 14.76 10.93
N ASN A 107 16.17 15.93 10.51
CA ASN A 107 15.31 17.02 10.03
C ASN A 107 15.14 17.09 8.50
N GLN A 108 15.73 16.15 7.76
CA GLN A 108 15.61 16.08 6.31
C GLN A 108 15.29 14.65 5.85
N PRO A 109 14.36 14.49 4.89
CA PRO A 109 14.06 13.19 4.32
C PRO A 109 15.30 12.47 3.78
N GLY A 110 15.45 11.19 4.11
CA GLY A 110 16.55 10.33 3.68
C GLY A 110 17.83 10.43 4.53
N MET A 111 17.92 11.41 5.44
CA MET A 111 19.05 11.51 6.37
C MET A 111 19.13 10.27 7.27
N ALA A 112 17.99 9.83 7.80
CA ALA A 112 17.87 8.62 8.63
C ALA A 112 18.47 7.39 7.94
N ARG A 113 18.18 7.23 6.65
CA ARG A 113 18.70 6.13 5.83
C ARG A 113 20.20 6.22 5.63
N GLU A 114 20.74 7.39 5.33
CA GLU A 114 22.19 7.55 5.13
C GLU A 114 22.97 7.22 6.41
N VAL A 115 22.46 7.62 7.59
CA VAL A 115 23.13 7.37 8.87
C VAL A 115 22.87 5.95 9.43
N SER A 116 22.02 5.15 8.79
CA SER A 116 21.75 3.75 9.16
C SER A 116 22.87 2.78 8.78
N LEU A 117 23.85 3.23 8.00
CA LEU A 117 25.01 2.45 7.57
C LEU A 117 26.28 3.30 7.66
N PRO A 118 27.48 2.69 7.74
CA PRO A 118 28.73 3.43 7.66
C PRO A 118 28.84 4.19 6.34
N ALA A 119 29.33 5.43 6.39
CA ALA A 119 29.46 6.24 5.18
C ALA A 119 30.38 5.58 4.12
N ASN A 120 31.41 4.86 4.59
CA ASN A 120 32.40 4.12 3.79
C ASN A 120 32.13 2.61 3.71
N GLY A 121 30.94 2.14 4.07
CA GLY A 121 30.65 0.70 4.14
C GLY A 121 29.24 0.34 3.73
N ASP A 122 29.08 -0.94 3.41
CA ASP A 122 27.81 -1.52 2.98
C ASP A 122 27.20 -2.42 4.07
N ILE A 123 27.81 -2.52 5.26
CA ILE A 123 27.34 -3.38 6.36
C ILE A 123 27.47 -2.66 7.70
N PHE A 124 26.44 -2.79 8.54
CA PHE A 124 26.52 -2.49 9.98
C PHE A 124 26.04 -3.69 10.78
N LYS A 125 26.74 -4.02 11.87
CA LYS A 125 26.37 -5.15 12.73
C LYS A 125 26.47 -4.78 14.21
N SER A 126 25.41 -5.05 14.94
CA SER A 126 25.33 -4.97 16.41
C SER A 126 24.66 -6.25 16.95
N LYS A 127 24.53 -6.35 18.28
CA LYS A 127 23.76 -7.44 18.92
C LYS A 127 22.27 -7.41 18.57
N LEU A 128 21.74 -6.24 18.21
CA LEU A 128 20.31 -6.00 18.02
C LEU A 128 19.90 -5.93 16.54
N LEU A 129 20.84 -5.73 15.63
CA LEU A 129 20.54 -5.45 14.24
C LEU A 129 21.74 -5.77 13.35
N THR A 130 21.47 -6.32 12.17
CA THR A 130 22.41 -6.31 11.05
C THR A 130 21.79 -5.62 9.85
N SER A 131 22.46 -4.60 9.31
CA SER A 131 22.00 -3.81 8.17
C SER A 131 22.94 -3.93 6.99
N TYR A 132 22.39 -3.95 5.79
CA TYR A 132 23.13 -4.05 4.53
C TYR A 132 22.67 -2.99 3.54
N ARG A 133 23.62 -2.37 2.85
CA ARG A 133 23.35 -1.60 1.64
C ARG A 133 23.12 -2.58 0.50
N LEU A 134 21.95 -2.49 -0.12
CA LEU A 134 21.60 -3.32 -1.26
C LEU A 134 21.71 -2.54 -2.57
N GLU A 135 21.85 -3.26 -3.68
CA GLU A 135 21.73 -2.70 -5.02
C GLU A 135 20.36 -2.04 -5.22
N GLN A 136 19.29 -2.62 -4.67
CA GLN A 136 17.93 -2.06 -4.75
C GLN A 136 17.52 -1.19 -3.55
N GLY A 137 18.35 -0.99 -2.52
CA GLY A 137 17.90 -0.27 -1.32
C GLY A 137 18.66 -0.59 -0.03
N ILE A 138 17.92 -0.89 1.03
CA ILE A 138 18.49 -1.21 2.35
C ILE A 138 17.79 -2.42 2.96
N LEU A 139 18.58 -3.37 3.48
CA LEU A 139 18.10 -4.49 4.28
C LEU A 139 18.45 -4.24 5.73
N ASN A 140 17.49 -4.41 6.63
CA ASN A 140 17.71 -4.29 8.06
C ASN A 140 17.12 -5.50 8.79
N ASN A 141 17.96 -6.41 9.30
CA ASN A 141 17.54 -7.64 10.00
C ASN A 141 17.72 -7.48 11.51
N PRO A 142 16.66 -7.14 12.27
CA PRO A 142 16.71 -6.98 13.73
C PRO A 142 16.93 -8.34 14.43
N ALA A 143 17.30 -8.34 15.71
CA ALA A 143 17.53 -9.56 16.47
C ALA A 143 16.28 -10.47 16.46
N SER A 144 15.11 -9.91 16.79
CA SER A 144 13.82 -10.57 16.66
C SER A 144 13.19 -10.33 15.29
N ASP A 145 12.83 -11.39 14.59
CA ASP A 145 12.27 -11.31 13.22
C ASP A 145 10.77 -10.99 13.20
N LYS A 146 10.07 -11.03 14.33
CA LYS A 146 8.62 -10.81 14.42
C LYS A 146 8.20 -10.18 15.74
N ARG A 147 6.97 -9.65 15.73
CA ARG A 147 6.32 -9.03 16.88
C ARG A 147 5.63 -10.07 17.76
N THR A 148 5.76 -9.95 19.07
CA THR A 148 4.96 -10.68 20.07
C THR A 148 3.78 -9.81 20.49
N THR A 149 2.64 -10.44 20.80
CA THR A 149 1.41 -9.71 21.21
C THR A 149 0.99 -10.04 22.63
N GLU A 150 1.06 -11.31 23.00
CA GLU A 150 0.70 -11.80 24.32
C GLU A 150 1.55 -11.15 25.42
N GLY A 151 0.88 -10.50 26.37
CA GLY A 151 1.54 -9.92 27.54
C GLY A 151 2.52 -8.77 27.25
N THR A 152 2.45 -8.14 26.06
CA THR A 152 3.42 -7.12 25.62
C THR A 152 2.98 -5.66 25.83
N PHE A 153 1.70 -5.39 26.11
CA PHE A 153 1.20 -4.02 26.23
C PHE A 153 0.88 -3.68 27.70
N HIS A 154 1.73 -2.83 28.26
CA HIS A 154 1.66 -2.37 29.63
C HIS A 154 1.24 -0.89 29.67
N ILE A 155 0.56 -0.51 30.74
CA ILE A 155 0.01 0.83 30.91
C ILE A 155 0.30 1.31 32.33
N VAL A 156 0.80 2.52 32.46
CA VAL A 156 1.10 3.14 33.76
C VAL A 156 -0.18 3.58 34.47
N ASP A 157 -0.26 3.30 35.77
CA ASP A 157 -1.35 3.74 36.66
C ASP A 157 -1.30 5.26 36.94
N GLY A 158 -2.44 5.83 37.36
CA GLY A 158 -2.58 7.22 37.80
C GLY A 158 -2.77 8.24 36.68
N GLY A 159 -3.26 7.78 35.52
CA GLY A 159 -3.79 8.60 34.43
C GLY A 159 -5.18 8.11 34.02
N LEU A 160 -5.44 7.96 32.72
CA LEU A 160 -6.69 7.34 32.25
C LEU A 160 -6.80 5.86 32.69
N PRO A 161 -8.03 5.33 32.90
CA PRO A 161 -8.24 3.95 33.35
C PRO A 161 -7.50 2.91 32.51
N VAL A 162 -6.91 1.91 33.18
CA VAL A 162 -6.20 0.81 32.52
C VAL A 162 -7.20 -0.28 32.13
N ALA A 163 -7.20 -0.66 30.85
CA ALA A 163 -8.05 -1.74 30.36
C ALA A 163 -7.70 -3.08 31.03
N ILE A 164 -8.71 -3.91 31.31
CA ILE A 164 -8.55 -5.14 32.10
C ILE A 164 -7.61 -6.17 31.43
N ASP A 165 -7.52 -6.12 30.10
CA ASP A 165 -6.71 -7.01 29.28
C ASP A 165 -5.25 -6.54 29.13
N LYS A 166 -4.89 -5.39 29.70
CA LYS A 166 -3.53 -4.84 29.72
C LYS A 166 -2.87 -5.07 31.07
N LYS A 167 -1.54 -5.01 31.12
CA LYS A 167 -0.83 -5.06 32.40
C LYS A 167 -0.71 -3.65 32.99
N GLU A 168 -1.17 -3.48 34.23
CA GLU A 168 -1.13 -2.21 34.96
C GLU A 168 0.19 -2.05 35.71
N VAL A 169 0.93 -0.97 35.45
CA VAL A 169 2.29 -0.76 35.96
C VAL A 169 2.31 0.39 36.98
N PRO A 170 2.86 0.19 38.18
CA PRO A 170 3.07 1.28 39.14
C PRO A 170 3.94 2.41 38.56
N LYS A 171 3.62 3.66 38.89
CA LYS A 171 4.38 4.84 38.43
C LYS A 171 5.88 4.75 38.75
N ILE A 172 6.25 4.20 39.90
CA ILE A 172 7.66 4.06 40.30
C ILE A 172 8.45 3.19 39.31
N ALA A 173 7.87 2.08 38.86
CA ALA A 173 8.50 1.21 37.86
C ALA A 173 8.65 1.90 36.51
N PHE A 174 7.67 2.70 36.11
CA PHE A 174 7.78 3.53 34.91
C PHE A 174 8.89 4.59 35.05
N ALA A 175 9.04 5.26 36.19
CA ALA A 175 10.10 6.25 36.43
C ALA A 175 11.50 5.61 36.29
N HIS A 176 11.71 4.43 36.89
CA HIS A 176 12.95 3.68 36.70
C HIS A 176 13.20 3.32 35.23
N MET A 177 12.19 2.80 34.51
CA MET A 177 12.34 2.45 33.10
C MET A 177 12.57 3.67 32.21
N LEU A 178 11.89 4.78 32.47
CA LEU A 178 12.06 6.03 31.73
C LEU A 178 13.49 6.56 31.89
N HIS A 179 14.01 6.53 33.11
CA HIS A 179 15.41 6.89 33.37
C HIS A 179 16.37 6.02 32.53
N GLU A 180 16.24 4.69 32.58
CA GLU A 180 17.12 3.78 31.82
C GLU A 180 16.91 3.89 30.30
N ALA A 181 15.73 4.26 29.84
CA ALA A 181 15.43 4.49 28.42
C ALA A 181 16.10 5.76 27.87
N LEU A 182 16.24 6.79 28.71
CA LEU A 182 16.86 8.07 28.37
C LEU A 182 18.39 8.06 28.51
N HIS A 183 18.96 7.03 29.15
CA HIS A 183 20.39 6.87 29.35
C HIS A 183 20.91 5.55 28.76
N PRO A 184 20.74 5.31 27.45
CA PRO A 184 21.27 4.11 26.81
C PRO A 184 22.80 4.07 26.88
N SER A 185 23.36 2.86 26.93
CA SER A 185 24.81 2.67 27.00
C SER A 185 25.53 3.20 25.75
N ASP A 186 26.81 3.51 25.92
CA ASP A 186 27.69 3.92 24.82
C ASP A 186 27.67 2.95 23.62
N GLU A 187 27.60 1.64 23.87
CA GLU A 187 27.53 0.60 22.83
C GLU A 187 26.23 0.73 22.02
N LEU A 188 25.11 0.97 22.69
CA LEU A 188 23.79 1.12 22.07
C LEU A 188 23.66 2.46 21.32
N ASN A 189 24.41 3.48 21.76
CA ASN A 189 24.42 4.80 21.15
C ASN A 189 25.35 4.94 19.94
N ILE A 190 26.16 3.92 19.60
CA ILE A 190 27.04 3.99 18.42
C ILE A 190 26.23 4.27 17.17
N LEU A 191 26.49 5.40 16.52
CA LEU A 191 25.87 5.77 15.25
C LEU A 191 26.51 4.97 14.10
N PRO A 192 25.74 4.19 13.30
CA PRO A 192 26.28 3.37 12.21
C PRO A 192 27.17 4.16 11.23
N PHE A 193 26.81 5.41 10.95
CA PHE A 193 27.52 6.33 10.07
C PHE A 193 29.04 6.40 10.29
N THR A 194 29.48 6.37 11.56
CA THR A 194 30.90 6.46 11.98
C THR A 194 31.45 5.13 12.51
N ALA A 195 30.68 4.04 12.45
CA ALA A 195 30.99 2.81 13.18
C ALA A 195 32.30 2.11 12.74
N ASN A 196 32.76 2.39 11.52
CA ASN A 196 34.01 1.86 10.96
C ASN A 196 35.26 2.66 11.34
N GLN A 197 35.10 3.81 12.00
CA GLN A 197 36.22 4.65 12.41
C GLN A 197 36.71 4.27 13.81
N LYS A 198 37.93 4.71 14.13
CA LYS A 198 38.50 4.58 15.48
C LYS A 198 37.68 5.38 16.50
N GLU A 199 37.44 6.65 16.21
CA GLU A 199 36.57 7.53 17.01
C GLU A 199 35.15 7.47 16.46
N LYS A 200 34.20 7.04 17.29
CA LYS A 200 32.81 6.77 16.89
C LYS A 200 31.86 7.74 17.57
N ALA A 201 30.93 8.29 16.80
CA ALA A 201 29.83 9.07 17.35
C ALA A 201 28.92 8.18 18.20
N LYS A 202 28.59 8.66 19.40
CA LYS A 202 27.74 7.98 20.39
C LYS A 202 26.66 8.96 20.81
N ILE A 203 25.48 8.83 20.21
CA ILE A 203 24.40 9.81 20.40
C ILE A 203 23.04 9.17 20.16
N MET A 204 22.02 9.66 20.85
CA MET A 204 20.63 9.37 20.50
C MET A 204 20.22 10.17 19.27
N VAL A 205 19.37 9.56 18.45
CA VAL A 205 18.76 10.18 17.27
C VAL A 205 17.31 10.53 17.58
N SER A 206 16.79 11.60 16.95
CA SER A 206 15.40 11.97 17.10
C SER A 206 14.74 12.42 15.79
N LEU A 207 13.43 12.22 15.71
CA LEU A 207 12.59 12.58 14.56
C LEU A 207 11.28 13.23 15.04
N LEU A 208 10.79 14.21 14.30
CA LEU A 208 9.45 14.77 14.47
C LEU A 208 8.53 14.23 13.37
N LEU A 209 7.37 13.72 13.76
CA LEU A 209 6.33 13.22 12.86
C LEU A 209 5.04 14.02 13.05
N ARG A 210 4.25 14.13 11.98
CA ARG A 210 2.90 14.75 11.96
C ARG A 210 1.84 13.82 11.39
N PRO A 211 1.58 12.64 11.99
CA PRO A 211 0.62 11.69 11.43
C PRO A 211 -0.81 12.24 11.49
N VAL A 212 -1.56 12.00 10.42
CA VAL A 212 -2.95 12.44 10.26
C VAL A 212 -3.86 11.71 11.26
N VAL A 213 -4.77 12.48 11.87
CA VAL A 213 -5.80 12.00 12.82
C VAL A 213 -7.20 12.37 12.34
N CYS A 214 -7.38 13.56 11.76
CA CYS A 214 -8.63 14.00 11.14
C CYS A 214 -8.42 14.18 9.64
N PRO A 215 -9.18 13.47 8.77
CA PRO A 215 -9.15 13.71 7.33
C PRO A 215 -9.59 15.12 6.96
N GLU A 216 -9.09 15.65 5.83
CA GLU A 216 -9.66 16.85 5.21
C GLU A 216 -11.06 16.57 4.67
N VAL A 217 -12.01 17.46 4.96
CA VAL A 217 -13.29 17.52 4.25
C VAL A 217 -13.50 18.95 3.75
N LYS A 218 -13.29 19.15 2.45
CA LYS A 218 -13.31 20.47 1.80
C LYS A 218 -14.56 21.26 2.15
N GLY A 219 -14.35 22.47 2.67
CA GLY A 219 -15.41 23.39 3.09
C GLY A 219 -16.07 23.05 4.44
N VAL A 220 -15.61 22.01 5.14
CA VAL A 220 -16.14 21.60 6.45
C VAL A 220 -15.06 21.61 7.53
N ILE A 221 -13.94 20.92 7.30
CA ILE A 221 -12.82 20.83 8.24
C ILE A 221 -11.51 20.59 7.49
N SER A 222 -10.43 21.26 7.94
CA SER A 222 -9.06 21.02 7.48
C SER A 222 -8.55 19.65 7.95
N GLU A 223 -7.54 19.11 7.26
CA GLU A 223 -6.81 17.96 7.79
C GLU A 223 -6.13 18.35 9.11
N LYS A 224 -6.22 17.48 10.12
CA LYS A 224 -5.49 17.66 11.38
C LYS A 224 -4.62 16.47 11.69
N SER A 225 -3.42 16.75 12.17
CA SER A 225 -2.43 15.78 12.65
C SER A 225 -2.15 15.98 14.13
N MET A 226 -1.68 14.94 14.80
CA MET A 226 -0.95 15.10 16.06
C MET A 226 0.54 15.30 15.77
N GLU A 227 1.33 15.66 16.77
CA GLU A 227 2.80 15.64 16.67
C GLU A 227 3.37 14.48 17.49
N ILE A 228 4.41 13.80 16.99
CA ILE A 228 5.10 12.73 17.70
C ILE A 228 6.60 12.98 17.68
N ARG A 229 7.22 12.93 18.85
CA ARG A 229 8.67 12.89 19.03
C ARG A 229 9.13 11.45 19.18
N PHE A 230 9.97 11.02 18.25
CA PHE A 230 10.49 9.66 18.23
C PHE A 230 11.98 9.68 18.54
N PHE A 231 12.37 9.02 19.63
CA PHE A 231 13.76 8.90 20.09
C PHE A 231 14.24 7.46 19.95
N ALA A 232 15.48 7.30 19.52
CA ALA A 232 16.15 6.01 19.55
C ALA A 232 17.65 6.19 19.84
N PRO A 233 18.30 5.20 20.43
CA PRO A 233 19.76 5.10 20.43
C PRO A 233 20.32 5.09 19.00
N GLY A 234 21.52 5.65 18.81
CA GLY A 234 22.15 5.79 17.49
C GLY A 234 22.21 4.50 16.67
N SER A 235 22.44 3.35 17.31
CA SER A 235 22.52 2.05 16.61
C SER A 235 21.20 1.55 16.05
N LEU A 236 20.07 2.18 16.43
CA LEU A 236 18.71 1.81 16.04
C LEU A 236 18.06 2.88 15.13
N VAL A 237 18.87 3.73 14.50
CA VAL A 237 18.37 4.79 13.59
C VAL A 237 17.60 4.27 12.38
N SER A 238 17.78 2.99 12.00
CA SER A 238 16.97 2.35 10.97
C SER A 238 15.47 2.32 11.31
N ASN A 239 15.10 2.32 12.60
CA ASN A 239 13.71 2.44 13.02
C ASN A 239 13.14 3.84 12.70
N LEU A 240 13.97 4.88 12.73
CA LEU A 240 13.58 6.23 12.35
C LEU A 240 13.46 6.35 10.82
N ASP A 241 14.37 5.75 10.03
CA ASP A 241 14.21 5.63 8.57
C ASP A 241 12.88 4.94 8.22
N PHE A 242 12.57 3.86 8.93
CA PHE A 242 11.33 3.12 8.75
C PHE A 242 10.08 3.97 9.00
N VAL A 243 9.96 4.66 10.15
CA VAL A 243 8.77 5.48 10.43
C VAL A 243 8.73 6.77 9.63
N GLU A 244 9.88 7.37 9.30
CA GLU A 244 9.99 8.51 8.39
C GLU A 244 9.45 8.16 7.01
N THR A 245 9.82 6.98 6.49
CA THR A 245 9.35 6.52 5.18
C THR A 245 7.81 6.36 5.18
N ILE A 246 7.20 5.88 6.26
CA ILE A 246 5.75 5.66 6.34
C ILE A 246 4.97 6.95 6.58
N PHE A 247 5.42 7.79 7.52
CA PHE A 247 4.64 8.92 8.07
C PHE A 247 5.20 10.30 7.73
N GLY A 248 6.32 10.37 7.00
CA GLY A 248 6.98 11.61 6.59
C GLY A 248 7.96 12.15 7.63
N ASN A 249 8.64 13.24 7.27
CA ASN A 249 9.57 13.97 8.13
C ASN A 249 9.01 15.38 8.37
N ALA A 250 8.76 15.76 9.62
CA ALA A 250 8.21 17.08 9.96
C ALA A 250 9.28 18.15 10.24
N GLY A 251 10.54 17.88 9.87
CA GLY A 251 11.64 18.84 9.96
C GLY A 251 12.23 18.95 11.37
N ASP A 252 12.93 20.07 11.59
CA ASP A 252 13.58 20.35 12.87
C ASP A 252 12.57 20.91 13.87
N HIS A 253 12.30 20.11 14.91
CA HIS A 253 11.45 20.44 16.05
C HIS A 253 11.83 21.71 16.83
N ASN A 254 13.05 22.23 16.68
CA ASN A 254 13.46 23.48 17.32
C ASN A 254 12.94 24.74 16.60
N LEU A 255 12.50 24.61 15.35
CA LEU A 255 12.05 25.75 14.55
C LEU A 255 10.58 26.05 14.82
N ALA A 256 10.24 27.32 15.03
CA ALA A 256 8.87 27.76 15.25
C ALA A 256 7.91 27.37 14.10
N VAL A 257 8.41 27.32 12.86
CA VAL A 257 7.61 26.87 11.70
C VAL A 257 7.13 25.42 11.80
N ASN A 258 7.78 24.62 12.65
CA ASN A 258 7.44 23.22 12.90
C ASN A 258 6.78 23.02 14.28
N ASP A 259 6.55 24.08 15.06
CA ASP A 259 5.84 23.98 16.34
C ASP A 259 4.34 23.85 16.10
N ALA A 260 3.80 22.67 16.44
CA ALA A 260 2.39 22.35 16.30
C ALA A 260 1.45 23.35 16.96
N ALA A 261 1.86 23.93 18.09
CA ALA A 261 1.04 24.85 18.86
C ALA A 261 0.79 26.18 18.16
N LEU A 262 1.63 26.54 17.17
CA LEU A 262 1.44 27.74 16.36
C LEU A 262 0.52 27.50 15.16
N ASP A 263 0.26 26.23 14.79
CA ASP A 263 -0.68 25.82 13.73
C ASP A 263 -1.88 25.06 14.32
N ILE A 264 -2.73 25.82 15.03
CA ILE A 264 -3.97 25.31 15.63
C ILE A 264 -4.97 24.76 14.59
N GLU A 265 -4.85 25.20 13.34
CA GLU A 265 -5.78 24.80 12.27
C GLU A 265 -5.48 23.38 11.78
N HIS A 266 -4.24 22.91 11.85
CA HIS A 266 -3.86 21.56 11.40
C HIS A 266 -3.35 20.66 12.52
N TRP A 267 -3.37 21.11 13.78
CA TRP A 267 -3.04 20.30 14.95
C TRP A 267 -4.28 19.85 15.72
N THR A 268 -4.27 18.63 16.26
CA THR A 268 -5.33 18.12 17.12
C THR A 268 -5.23 18.59 18.57
N GLY A 269 -4.12 19.22 18.97
CA GLY A 269 -3.83 19.58 20.36
C GLY A 269 -3.14 18.47 21.17
N HIS A 270 -2.75 17.37 20.53
CA HIS A 270 -2.16 16.20 21.20
C HIS A 270 -0.69 15.99 20.81
N THR A 271 0.11 15.55 21.77
CA THR A 271 1.55 15.32 21.61
C THR A 271 1.92 13.91 22.03
N GLY A 272 2.69 13.23 21.19
CA GLY A 272 3.19 11.89 21.42
C GLY A 272 4.70 11.85 21.63
N CYS A 273 5.17 10.90 22.44
CA CYS A 273 6.58 10.58 22.62
C CYS A 273 6.77 9.07 22.52
N ILE A 274 7.75 8.62 21.75
CA ILE A 274 8.13 7.22 21.61
C ILE A 274 9.64 7.10 21.83
N ILE A 275 10.07 6.21 22.72
CA ILE A 275 11.48 5.96 23.02
C ILE A 275 11.77 4.48 22.82
N LEU A 276 12.69 4.14 21.90
CA LEU A 276 13.18 2.77 21.76
C LEU A 276 14.24 2.49 22.82
N ALA A 277 14.02 1.46 23.63
CA ALA A 277 14.89 1.09 24.73
C ALA A 277 14.91 -0.44 24.93
N PRO A 278 15.45 -1.23 23.98
CA PRO A 278 15.50 -2.69 24.09
C PRO A 278 16.25 -3.19 25.33
N GLN A 279 17.15 -2.37 25.90
CA GLN A 279 17.85 -2.66 27.15
C GLN A 279 16.92 -2.82 28.36
N LEU A 280 15.67 -2.34 28.30
CA LEU A 280 14.73 -2.48 29.42
C LEU A 280 14.36 -3.94 29.72
N THR A 281 14.56 -4.85 28.76
CA THR A 281 14.32 -6.30 28.95
C THR A 281 15.28 -6.93 29.98
N SER A 282 16.42 -6.33 30.26
CA SER A 282 17.36 -6.83 31.26
C SER A 282 17.14 -6.31 32.69
N LEU A 283 16.15 -5.43 32.90
CA LEU A 283 15.88 -4.88 34.23
C LEU A 283 15.20 -5.91 35.13
N LYS A 284 15.64 -5.99 36.38
CA LYS A 284 15.00 -6.84 37.40
C LYS A 284 13.76 -6.15 37.96
N LYS A 285 12.72 -6.93 38.25
CA LYS A 285 11.48 -6.44 38.86
C LYS A 285 11.71 -5.72 40.19
N LYS A 286 12.62 -6.25 41.02
CA LYS A 286 13.01 -5.64 42.31
C LYS A 286 13.64 -4.26 42.12
N ASP A 287 14.58 -4.14 41.18
CA ASP A 287 15.38 -2.92 40.98
C ASP A 287 14.57 -1.74 40.41
N ILE A 288 13.43 -2.02 39.79
CA ILE A 288 12.47 -1.02 39.31
C ILE A 288 11.35 -0.74 40.33
N GLY A 289 11.47 -1.24 41.57
CA GLY A 289 10.52 -0.92 42.65
C GLY A 289 9.18 -1.66 42.58
N LEU A 290 9.10 -2.83 41.92
CA LEU A 290 7.91 -3.68 42.06
C LEU A 290 7.86 -4.33 43.45
N PRO A 291 6.67 -4.59 44.01
CA PRO A 291 6.53 -5.21 45.32
C PRO A 291 6.92 -6.69 45.30
N HIS A 292 7.32 -7.21 46.46
CA HIS A 292 7.41 -8.65 46.66
C HIS A 292 6.00 -9.27 46.56
N PHE A 293 5.90 -10.53 46.12
CA PHE A 293 4.63 -11.22 45.85
C PHE A 293 3.64 -11.15 47.02
N ASN A 294 4.14 -11.29 48.25
CA ASN A 294 3.30 -11.25 49.46
C ASN A 294 2.65 -9.88 49.70
N ASP A 295 3.30 -8.80 49.28
CA ASP A 295 2.84 -7.42 49.44
C ASP A 295 2.09 -6.91 48.21
N ALA A 296 2.06 -7.70 47.14
CA ALA A 296 1.37 -7.37 45.89
C ALA A 296 -0.14 -7.62 45.98
N THR A 297 -0.91 -6.71 45.41
CA THR A 297 -2.35 -6.86 45.19
C THR A 297 -2.67 -8.03 44.25
N GLU A 298 -3.92 -8.50 44.25
CA GLU A 298 -4.37 -9.55 43.31
C GLU A 298 -4.12 -9.16 41.85
N ARG A 299 -4.36 -7.89 41.51
CA ARG A 299 -4.12 -7.36 40.16
C ARG A 299 -2.64 -7.40 39.79
N GLN A 300 -1.75 -6.96 40.68
CA GLN A 300 -0.31 -7.00 40.46
C GLN A 300 0.20 -8.44 40.29
N ARG A 301 -0.30 -9.39 41.09
CA ARG A 301 0.07 -10.81 40.95
C ARG A 301 -0.37 -11.37 39.59
N ARG A 302 -1.61 -11.10 39.19
CA ARG A 302 -2.18 -11.53 37.91
C ARG A 302 -1.42 -10.97 36.71
N ASP A 303 -1.03 -9.70 36.77
CA ASP A 303 -0.33 -9.02 35.69
C ASP A 303 1.19 -9.29 35.67
N GLY A 304 1.70 -9.98 36.70
CA GLY A 304 3.13 -10.25 36.87
C GLY A 304 3.94 -9.03 37.34
N MET A 305 3.28 -8.06 37.96
CA MET A 305 3.84 -6.79 38.48
C MET A 305 4.27 -6.91 39.94
N CYS A 306 4.91 -8.03 40.25
CA CYS A 306 5.53 -8.37 41.53
C CYS A 306 6.63 -9.41 41.30
N TRP A 307 7.50 -9.61 42.29
CA TRP A 307 8.58 -10.60 42.26
C TRP A 307 8.53 -11.53 43.47
N SER A 308 8.94 -12.78 43.27
CA SER A 308 9.17 -13.77 44.32
C SER A 308 10.66 -14.07 44.50
N ASP A 309 11.41 -14.09 43.39
CA ASP A 309 12.87 -14.11 43.36
C ASP A 309 13.41 -12.73 42.96
N GLU A 310 14.43 -12.25 43.68
CA GLU A 310 15.07 -10.96 43.45
C GLU A 310 15.69 -10.82 42.06
N ASN A 311 16.02 -11.94 41.40
CA ASN A 311 16.63 -11.97 40.07
C ASN A 311 15.62 -12.04 38.93
N GLU A 312 14.31 -12.03 39.21
CA GLU A 312 13.29 -12.02 38.17
C GLU A 312 13.41 -10.80 37.26
N LEU A 313 13.60 -11.04 35.97
CA LEU A 313 13.54 -10.00 34.95
C LEU A 313 12.12 -9.49 34.76
N TYR A 314 11.99 -8.20 34.50
CA TYR A 314 10.72 -7.61 34.13
C TYR A 314 10.19 -8.25 32.84
N ASN A 315 8.90 -8.58 32.84
CA ASN A 315 8.25 -9.32 31.75
C ASN A 315 8.94 -10.65 31.37
N GLY A 316 9.74 -11.23 32.28
CA GLY A 316 10.52 -12.44 32.01
C GLY A 316 11.62 -12.23 30.96
N GLY A 317 12.08 -11.00 30.76
CA GLY A 317 13.06 -10.65 29.71
C GLY A 317 12.48 -10.57 28.30
N ASN A 318 11.17 -10.68 28.14
CA ASN A 318 10.51 -10.60 26.84
C ASN A 318 10.20 -9.15 26.46
N ALA A 319 10.14 -8.89 25.15
CA ALA A 319 9.72 -7.62 24.58
C ALA A 319 8.39 -7.11 25.15
N PHE A 320 8.31 -5.81 25.40
CA PHE A 320 7.08 -5.13 25.82
C PHE A 320 7.10 -3.67 25.36
N LYS A 321 5.94 -3.02 25.47
CA LYS A 321 5.81 -1.58 25.47
C LYS A 321 5.08 -1.12 26.72
N ILE A 322 5.46 0.02 27.25
CA ILE A 322 4.84 0.65 28.41
C ILE A 322 4.42 2.07 28.07
N THR A 323 3.14 2.38 28.27
CA THR A 323 2.55 3.67 27.90
C THR A 323 2.04 4.43 29.13
N CYS A 324 2.48 5.68 29.28
CA CYS A 324 1.95 6.65 30.23
C CYS A 324 1.15 7.72 29.48
N ARG A 325 -0.09 7.97 29.91
CA ARG A 325 -1.04 8.90 29.24
C ARG A 325 -2.18 9.28 30.18
N ASP A 326 -2.74 10.46 29.96
CA ASP A 326 -3.98 10.89 30.63
C ASP A 326 -4.81 11.84 29.74
N GLU A 327 -5.79 12.54 30.30
CA GLU A 327 -6.69 13.45 29.58
C GLU A 327 -6.05 14.76 29.10
N ARG A 328 -4.81 15.08 29.52
CA ARG A 328 -4.12 16.33 29.12
C ARG A 328 -3.63 16.32 27.67
N GLY A 329 -3.77 15.19 26.98
CA GLY A 329 -3.44 15.07 25.56
C GLY A 329 -1.98 14.72 25.25
N VAL A 330 -1.21 14.26 26.24
CA VAL A 330 0.17 13.80 26.05
C VAL A 330 0.29 12.30 26.34
N VAL A 331 0.96 11.58 25.44
CA VAL A 331 1.22 10.14 25.56
C VAL A 331 2.71 9.84 25.39
N VAL A 332 3.28 9.09 26.33
CA VAL A 332 4.70 8.67 26.33
C VAL A 332 4.76 7.15 26.33
N THR A 333 5.44 6.56 25.34
CA THR A 333 5.63 5.10 25.25
C THR A 333 7.10 4.73 25.16
N LEU A 334 7.51 3.77 25.99
CA LEU A 334 8.80 3.09 25.87
C LEU A 334 8.59 1.75 25.18
N ILE A 335 9.46 1.41 24.22
CA ILE A 335 9.41 0.13 23.49
C ILE A 335 10.69 -0.65 23.79
N ALA A 336 10.55 -1.79 24.46
CA ALA A 336 11.64 -2.67 24.84
C ALA A 336 11.96 -3.73 23.76
N ASP A 337 12.04 -3.29 22.50
CA ASP A 337 12.39 -4.10 21.33
C ASP A 337 12.69 -3.17 20.15
N ASN A 338 13.39 -3.67 19.11
CA ASN A 338 13.70 -2.88 17.91
C ASN A 338 13.05 -3.40 16.62
N TYR A 339 12.20 -4.43 16.67
CA TYR A 339 11.45 -4.85 15.50
C TYR A 339 10.48 -3.75 15.02
N TYR A 340 10.60 -3.38 13.74
CA TYR A 340 9.90 -2.24 13.11
C TYR A 340 8.38 -2.25 13.28
N GLY A 341 7.77 -3.43 13.40
CA GLY A 341 6.34 -3.56 13.62
C GLY A 341 5.85 -2.92 14.92
N TYR A 342 6.67 -2.84 15.97
CA TYR A 342 6.32 -2.12 17.20
C TYR A 342 6.28 -0.61 16.95
N SER A 343 7.30 -0.05 16.29
CA SER A 343 7.35 1.38 15.94
C SER A 343 6.13 1.81 15.12
N LYS A 344 5.77 1.03 14.09
CA LYS A 344 4.57 1.26 13.28
C LYS A 344 3.29 1.28 14.12
N LYS A 345 3.09 0.24 14.93
CA LYS A 345 1.86 0.05 15.70
C LYS A 345 1.77 0.97 16.91
N GLU A 346 2.89 1.53 17.38
CA GLU A 346 2.85 2.55 18.41
C GLU A 346 2.38 3.89 17.86
N ILE A 347 2.81 4.30 16.66
CA ILE A 347 2.24 5.48 15.99
C ILE A 347 0.74 5.31 15.79
N LYS A 348 0.27 4.12 15.36
CA LYS A 348 -1.16 3.77 15.32
C LYS A 348 -1.85 3.99 16.69
N THR A 349 -1.22 3.52 17.77
CA THR A 349 -1.77 3.63 19.13
C THR A 349 -1.91 5.11 19.55
N GLN A 350 -0.92 5.95 19.21
CA GLN A 350 -0.96 7.37 19.53
C GLN A 350 -1.96 8.14 18.67
N ILE A 351 -2.11 7.80 17.38
CA ILE A 351 -3.19 8.33 16.52
C ILE A 351 -4.56 7.98 17.13
N SER A 352 -4.74 6.74 17.58
CA SER A 352 -5.98 6.28 18.23
C SER A 352 -6.28 7.04 19.52
N TYR A 353 -5.25 7.27 20.35
CA TYR A 353 -5.36 8.11 21.54
C TYR A 353 -5.77 9.55 21.20
N SER A 354 -5.13 10.16 20.20
CA SER A 354 -5.48 11.51 19.74
C SER A 354 -6.90 11.58 19.17
N ALA A 355 -7.33 10.59 18.40
CA ALA A 355 -8.69 10.51 17.87
C ALA A 355 -9.74 10.43 18.99
N ASN A 356 -9.47 9.62 20.02
CA ASN A 356 -10.38 9.46 21.16
C ASN A 356 -10.57 10.75 21.96
N LEU A 357 -9.51 11.52 22.18
CA LEU A 357 -9.58 12.79 22.91
C LEU A 357 -10.09 13.95 22.04
N TYR A 358 -9.78 13.95 20.75
CA TYR A 358 -10.25 14.99 19.81
C TYR A 358 -11.78 14.90 19.58
N GLY A 359 -12.30 13.67 19.45
CA GLY A 359 -13.71 13.41 19.14
C GLY A 359 -14.05 13.56 17.65
N LEU A 360 -15.25 13.11 17.26
CA LEU A 360 -15.78 13.08 15.87
C LEU A 360 -15.04 12.22 14.84
N VAL A 361 -13.80 11.82 15.15
CA VAL A 361 -12.92 11.04 14.28
C VAL A 361 -12.61 9.67 14.89
N GLU A 362 -12.23 8.73 14.04
CA GLU A 362 -11.86 7.37 14.44
C GLU A 362 -10.50 7.00 13.85
N GLU A 363 -9.70 6.27 14.62
CA GLU A 363 -8.57 5.51 14.11
C GLU A 363 -9.02 4.07 13.89
N GLU A 364 -8.79 3.53 12.71
CA GLU A 364 -9.30 2.20 12.34
C GLU A 364 -8.20 1.28 11.82
N HIS A 365 -8.28 0.01 12.25
CA HIS A 365 -7.55 -1.07 11.61
C HIS A 365 -8.37 -1.61 10.44
N ALA A 366 -8.27 -0.93 9.30
CA ALA A 366 -9.13 -1.18 8.14
C ALA A 366 -8.34 -1.20 6.83
N GLY A 367 -8.79 -2.05 5.90
CA GLY A 367 -8.39 -1.99 4.49
C GLY A 367 -9.54 -1.45 3.65
N GLY A 368 -9.24 -0.91 2.48
CA GLY A 368 -10.29 -0.25 1.70
C GLY A 368 -9.85 0.13 0.30
N ALA A 369 -10.80 0.09 -0.63
CA ALA A 369 -10.56 0.46 -2.01
C ALA A 369 -11.82 1.00 -2.69
N ILE A 370 -11.65 1.96 -3.59
CA ILE A 370 -12.69 2.35 -4.53
C ILE A 370 -12.62 1.39 -5.72
N ALA A 371 -13.66 0.61 -5.94
CA ALA A 371 -13.78 -0.36 -7.01
C ALA A 371 -14.64 0.20 -8.16
N PHE A 372 -13.99 0.43 -9.31
CA PHE A 372 -14.66 0.84 -10.54
C PHE A 372 -15.02 -0.39 -11.36
N ARG A 373 -16.31 -0.57 -11.62
CA ARG A 373 -16.81 -1.71 -12.41
C ARG A 373 -16.20 -1.69 -13.80
N CYS A 374 -15.64 -2.83 -14.22
CA CYS A 374 -15.14 -3.01 -15.58
C CYS A 374 -15.98 -4.02 -16.37
N GLY A 375 -15.99 -3.88 -17.69
CA GLY A 375 -16.68 -4.79 -18.60
C GLY A 375 -15.92 -5.00 -19.90
N ASN A 376 -16.02 -6.20 -20.45
CA ASN A 376 -15.50 -6.52 -21.78
C ASN A 376 -16.57 -6.21 -22.83
N MET A 377 -16.33 -5.19 -23.65
CA MET A 377 -17.24 -4.77 -24.71
C MET A 377 -17.11 -5.61 -25.98
N GLY A 378 -16.06 -6.43 -26.07
CA GLY A 378 -15.71 -7.23 -27.24
C GLY A 378 -14.90 -6.42 -28.25
N ASP A 379 -15.17 -6.67 -29.53
CA ASP A 379 -14.42 -6.08 -30.65
C ASP A 379 -14.99 -4.72 -31.08
N ASN A 380 -16.29 -4.51 -30.88
CA ASN A 380 -17.00 -3.33 -31.33
C ASN A 380 -17.83 -2.72 -30.20
N LEU A 381 -17.71 -1.41 -30.04
CA LEU A 381 -18.59 -0.57 -29.26
C LEU A 381 -19.23 0.45 -30.21
N PHE A 382 -20.56 0.42 -30.29
CA PHE A 382 -21.30 1.42 -31.07
C PHE A 382 -21.79 2.54 -30.16
N GLY A 383 -21.42 3.78 -30.47
CA GLY A 383 -21.67 4.98 -29.66
C GLY A 383 -23.16 5.29 -29.54
N GLU A 384 -23.90 5.21 -30.65
CA GLU A 384 -25.35 5.47 -30.67
C GLU A 384 -26.14 4.56 -29.70
N PRO A 385 -26.03 3.21 -29.76
CA PRO A 385 -26.62 2.34 -28.75
C PRO A 385 -26.08 2.54 -27.33
N PHE A 386 -24.86 3.05 -27.17
CA PHE A 386 -24.28 3.28 -25.85
C PHE A 386 -24.89 4.52 -25.19
N SER A 387 -24.95 5.64 -25.91
CA SER A 387 -25.57 6.89 -25.47
C SER A 387 -27.07 6.75 -25.21
N GLY A 388 -27.77 5.92 -25.98
CA GLY A 388 -29.17 5.58 -25.72
C GLY A 388 -29.42 4.93 -24.34
N LYS A 389 -28.42 4.30 -23.69
CA LYS A 389 -28.58 3.75 -22.32
C LYS A 389 -28.74 4.84 -21.26
N PHE A 390 -28.29 6.05 -21.56
CA PHE A 390 -28.32 7.20 -20.67
C PHE A 390 -29.32 8.25 -21.15
N ASN A 391 -30.29 7.84 -21.98
CA ASN A 391 -31.29 8.72 -22.59
C ASN A 391 -30.67 9.96 -23.28
N TYR A 392 -29.47 9.81 -23.86
CA TYR A 392 -28.75 10.89 -24.54
C TYR A 392 -28.53 12.14 -23.67
N ARG A 393 -28.42 11.96 -22.34
CA ARG A 393 -28.28 13.06 -21.37
C ARG A 393 -26.94 13.80 -21.46
N TYR A 394 -25.89 13.14 -21.94
CA TYR A 394 -24.51 13.64 -21.89
C TYR A 394 -23.99 13.90 -23.31
N SER A 395 -23.33 15.04 -23.50
CA SER A 395 -22.82 15.48 -24.82
C SER A 395 -21.37 15.97 -24.74
N PHE A 396 -20.65 15.90 -25.85
CA PHE A 396 -19.29 16.41 -25.94
C PHE A 396 -19.23 17.94 -25.79
N GLU A 397 -20.27 18.67 -26.18
CA GLU A 397 -20.38 20.12 -25.94
C GLU A 397 -20.40 20.46 -24.45
N GLU A 398 -21.04 19.64 -23.62
CA GLU A 398 -21.00 19.79 -22.17
C GLU A 398 -19.61 19.51 -21.61
N VAL A 399 -18.92 18.48 -22.14
CA VAL A 399 -17.52 18.17 -21.76
C VAL A 399 -16.60 19.36 -22.03
N LYS A 400 -16.74 20.03 -23.18
CA LYS A 400 -15.95 21.24 -23.50
C LYS A 400 -16.13 22.34 -22.45
N LYS A 401 -17.37 22.55 -22.00
CA LYS A 401 -17.70 23.56 -20.98
C LYS A 401 -17.16 23.17 -19.61
N LEU A 402 -17.33 21.91 -19.20
CA LEU A 402 -16.94 21.43 -17.87
C LEU A 402 -15.42 21.36 -17.70
N LEU A 403 -14.68 20.97 -18.75
CA LEU A 403 -13.23 20.82 -18.67
C LEU A 403 -12.47 22.08 -19.06
N GLY A 404 -13.06 22.94 -19.90
CA GLY A 404 -12.51 24.24 -20.28
C GLY A 404 -11.04 24.15 -20.70
N ASP A 405 -10.19 24.95 -20.06
CA ASP A 405 -8.76 25.06 -20.38
C ASP A 405 -7.94 23.80 -20.10
N ARG A 406 -8.50 22.79 -19.42
CA ARG A 406 -7.79 21.53 -19.14
C ARG A 406 -7.60 20.65 -20.37
N ILE A 407 -8.38 20.90 -21.41
CA ILE A 407 -8.35 20.13 -22.65
C ILE A 407 -8.00 21.00 -23.84
N GLU A 408 -7.41 20.38 -24.85
CA GLU A 408 -7.22 20.95 -26.17
C GLU A 408 -8.26 20.35 -27.10
N VAL A 409 -9.19 21.19 -27.58
CA VAL A 409 -10.26 20.78 -28.48
C VAL A 409 -9.75 20.82 -29.91
N MET A 410 -9.87 19.69 -30.61
CA MET A 410 -9.40 19.51 -31.97
C MET A 410 -10.50 19.82 -32.99
N PRO A 411 -10.15 20.28 -34.20
CA PRO A 411 -11.13 20.63 -35.24
C PRO A 411 -12.11 19.51 -35.61
N GLU A 412 -11.68 18.25 -35.45
CA GLU A 412 -12.49 17.06 -35.75
C GLU A 412 -13.55 16.75 -34.67
N ASN A 413 -13.67 17.58 -33.64
CA ASN A 413 -14.65 17.45 -32.54
C ASN A 413 -14.35 16.30 -31.56
N TYR A 414 -13.10 16.23 -31.13
CA TYR A 414 -12.63 15.48 -29.96
C TYR A 414 -11.67 16.37 -29.17
N ALA A 415 -11.22 15.94 -28.00
CA ALA A 415 -10.23 16.70 -27.22
C ALA A 415 -9.16 15.83 -26.58
N ILE A 416 -8.02 16.44 -26.30
CA ILE A 416 -6.86 15.81 -25.64
C ILE A 416 -6.67 16.48 -24.28
N ASP A 417 -6.44 15.70 -23.22
CA ASP A 417 -6.07 16.27 -21.92
C ASP A 417 -4.67 16.88 -21.99
N LYS A 418 -4.51 18.14 -21.56
CA LYS A 418 -3.24 18.85 -21.63
C LYS A 418 -2.19 18.32 -20.65
N LYS A 419 -2.62 17.75 -19.52
CA LYS A 419 -1.73 17.16 -18.50
C LYS A 419 -1.39 15.72 -18.85
N TYR A 420 -2.34 14.98 -19.42
CA TYR A 420 -2.19 13.57 -19.77
C TYR A 420 -2.55 13.35 -21.25
N PRO A 421 -1.62 13.58 -22.19
CA PRO A 421 -1.90 13.53 -23.64
C PRO A 421 -2.41 12.17 -24.15
N ASN A 422 -2.31 11.11 -23.36
CA ASN A 422 -2.86 9.80 -23.65
C ASN A 422 -4.37 9.68 -23.33
N ILE A 423 -4.98 10.67 -22.67
CA ILE A 423 -6.43 10.75 -22.41
C ILE A 423 -7.08 11.56 -23.53
N ILE A 424 -8.04 10.92 -24.21
CA ILE A 424 -8.76 11.47 -25.35
C ILE A 424 -10.25 11.51 -25.03
N TYR A 425 -10.85 12.70 -25.02
CA TYR A 425 -12.29 12.87 -24.88
C TYR A 425 -12.95 12.76 -26.25
N ILE A 426 -13.90 11.83 -26.39
CA ILE A 426 -14.52 11.47 -27.67
C ILE A 426 -15.97 11.95 -27.74
N HIS A 427 -16.51 11.97 -28.96
CA HIS A 427 -17.91 12.27 -29.24
C HIS A 427 -18.87 11.26 -28.57
N GLU A 428 -20.06 11.70 -28.17
CA GLU A 428 -21.12 10.87 -27.58
C GLU A 428 -21.62 9.73 -28.49
N HIS A 429 -21.41 9.85 -29.80
CA HIS A 429 -21.80 8.85 -30.79
C HIS A 429 -20.60 8.15 -31.44
N ALA A 430 -19.43 8.18 -30.80
CA ALA A 430 -18.23 7.55 -31.35
C ALA A 430 -18.30 6.02 -31.28
N ASP A 431 -18.03 5.39 -32.42
CA ASP A 431 -17.88 3.94 -32.58
C ASP A 431 -16.41 3.56 -32.41
N LEU A 432 -16.12 2.50 -31.65
CA LEU A 432 -14.78 1.93 -31.50
C LEU A 432 -14.78 0.52 -32.07
N GLU A 433 -13.90 0.26 -33.04
CA GLU A 433 -13.84 -1.00 -33.77
C GLU A 433 -12.40 -1.53 -33.80
N THR A 434 -12.15 -2.70 -33.19
CA THR A 434 -10.79 -3.28 -33.11
C THR A 434 -10.28 -3.78 -34.46
N GLU A 435 -11.15 -4.32 -35.31
CA GLU A 435 -10.80 -4.87 -36.63
C GLU A 435 -10.31 -3.76 -37.58
N LYS A 436 -11.02 -2.63 -37.61
CA LYS A 436 -10.60 -1.44 -38.38
C LYS A 436 -9.48 -0.68 -37.70
N GLY A 437 -9.31 -0.87 -36.40
CA GLY A 437 -8.35 -0.11 -35.59
C GLY A 437 -8.72 1.37 -35.51
N THR A 438 -10.02 1.70 -35.42
CA THR A 438 -10.52 3.08 -35.50
C THR A 438 -11.46 3.45 -34.36
N VAL A 439 -11.48 4.74 -34.05
CA VAL A 439 -12.54 5.43 -33.31
C VAL A 439 -13.18 6.43 -34.26
N SER A 440 -14.47 6.31 -34.58
CA SER A 440 -15.12 7.11 -35.65
C SER A 440 -16.47 7.69 -35.23
N TRP A 441 -16.79 8.88 -35.73
CA TRP A 441 -18.07 9.56 -35.48
C TRP A 441 -18.43 10.49 -36.63
N GLN A 442 -19.66 10.98 -36.67
CA GLN A 442 -20.10 12.00 -37.62
C GLN A 442 -19.95 13.40 -37.00
N HIS A 443 -19.36 14.34 -37.74
CA HIS A 443 -19.30 15.75 -37.38
C HIS A 443 -19.41 16.63 -38.63
N ASN A 444 -20.32 17.61 -38.61
CA ASN A 444 -20.60 18.51 -39.74
C ASN A 444 -20.83 17.77 -41.08
N GLY A 445 -21.59 16.67 -41.04
CA GLY A 445 -21.91 15.85 -42.20
C GLY A 445 -20.73 15.06 -42.79
N LYS A 446 -19.57 15.02 -42.10
CA LYS A 446 -18.40 14.23 -42.49
C LYS A 446 -18.05 13.22 -41.41
N GLU A 447 -17.65 12.02 -41.83
CA GLU A 447 -17.08 11.04 -40.94
C GLU A 447 -15.69 11.48 -40.49
N GLN A 448 -15.49 11.56 -39.17
CA GLN A 448 -14.22 11.79 -38.50
C GLN A 448 -13.70 10.48 -37.94
N LYS A 449 -12.38 10.33 -37.86
CA LYS A 449 -11.75 9.12 -37.33
C LYS A 449 -10.42 9.36 -36.66
N LEU A 450 -10.14 8.56 -35.64
CA LEU A 450 -8.84 8.41 -34.98
C LEU A 450 -8.36 6.97 -35.09
N ARG A 451 -7.05 6.77 -35.01
CA ARG A 451 -6.46 5.43 -34.86
C ARG A 451 -6.64 4.95 -33.43
N LEU A 452 -7.28 3.79 -33.27
CA LEU A 452 -7.40 3.10 -31.99
C LEU A 452 -6.00 2.62 -31.54
N SER A 453 -5.66 2.88 -30.29
CA SER A 453 -4.34 2.61 -29.71
C SER A 453 -4.50 2.05 -28.30
N PRO A 454 -3.68 1.06 -27.90
CA PRO A 454 -3.66 0.53 -26.54
C PRO A 454 -3.03 1.49 -25.52
N GLU A 455 -2.29 2.49 -25.98
CA GLU A 455 -1.66 3.50 -25.12
C GLU A 455 -2.62 4.64 -24.74
N LYS A 456 -3.77 4.72 -25.42
CA LYS A 456 -4.75 5.80 -25.24
C LYS A 456 -5.96 5.34 -24.45
N ILE A 457 -6.52 6.26 -23.68
CA ILE A 457 -7.76 6.08 -22.91
C ILE A 457 -8.82 6.99 -23.53
N TYR A 458 -9.88 6.41 -24.06
CA TYR A 458 -10.96 7.16 -24.70
C TYR A 458 -12.08 7.40 -23.69
N VAL A 459 -12.37 8.66 -23.37
CA VAL A 459 -13.35 9.06 -22.36
C VAL A 459 -14.62 9.56 -23.05
N HIS A 460 -15.70 8.82 -22.86
CA HIS A 460 -17.04 9.18 -23.33
C HIS A 460 -17.62 10.34 -22.49
N PRO A 461 -18.56 11.16 -23.00
CA PRO A 461 -19.19 12.22 -22.23
C PRO A 461 -19.91 11.77 -20.95
N THR A 462 -20.28 10.50 -20.85
CA THR A 462 -20.81 9.89 -19.60
C THR A 462 -19.73 9.66 -18.54
N GLY A 463 -18.45 9.89 -18.85
CA GLY A 463 -17.29 9.60 -18.01
C GLY A 463 -16.74 8.17 -18.14
N HIS A 464 -17.44 7.28 -18.85
CA HIS A 464 -16.97 5.93 -19.14
C HIS A 464 -15.64 5.96 -19.91
N LYS A 465 -14.71 5.08 -19.53
CA LYS A 465 -13.37 5.00 -20.11
C LYS A 465 -13.22 3.72 -20.91
N PHE A 466 -12.89 3.85 -22.18
CA PHE A 466 -12.64 2.73 -23.09
C PHE A 466 -11.15 2.59 -23.38
N GLN A 467 -10.65 1.36 -23.33
CA GLN A 467 -9.25 1.04 -23.61
C GLN A 467 -9.14 -0.20 -24.49
N LEU A 468 -8.20 -0.19 -25.42
CA LEU A 468 -7.82 -1.36 -26.20
C LEU A 468 -6.83 -2.21 -25.39
N VAL A 469 -7.25 -3.38 -24.95
CA VAL A 469 -6.47 -4.24 -24.03
C VAL A 469 -6.22 -5.60 -24.67
N ARG A 470 -4.98 -6.09 -24.57
CA ARG A 470 -4.62 -7.43 -25.01
C ARG A 470 -5.10 -8.47 -24.00
N HIS A 471 -5.60 -9.61 -24.49
CA HIS A 471 -5.92 -10.74 -23.63
C HIS A 471 -4.64 -11.29 -22.97
N PRO A 472 -4.63 -11.61 -21.66
CA PRO A 472 -3.41 -12.04 -20.96
C PRO A 472 -2.73 -13.26 -21.60
N GLU A 473 -3.50 -14.27 -22.01
CA GLU A 473 -2.94 -15.51 -22.59
C GLU A 473 -3.16 -15.70 -24.10
N GLN A 474 -4.00 -14.88 -24.74
CA GLN A 474 -4.33 -15.06 -26.16
C GLN A 474 -3.83 -13.88 -26.99
N LYS A 475 -3.50 -14.12 -28.26
CA LYS A 475 -3.21 -13.08 -29.25
C LYS A 475 -4.51 -12.41 -29.74
N LEU A 476 -5.31 -11.92 -28.80
CA LEU A 476 -6.60 -11.28 -29.01
C LEU A 476 -6.59 -9.90 -28.34
N TRP A 477 -7.22 -8.92 -28.98
CA TRP A 477 -7.47 -7.60 -28.42
C TRP A 477 -8.96 -7.40 -28.14
N ARG A 478 -9.28 -6.58 -27.15
CA ARG A 478 -10.66 -6.29 -26.75
C ARG A 478 -10.79 -4.86 -26.23
N ILE A 479 -11.98 -4.29 -26.37
CA ILE A 479 -12.32 -3.01 -25.74
C ILE A 479 -12.80 -3.28 -24.31
N VAL A 480 -12.12 -2.68 -23.33
CA VAL A 480 -12.52 -2.71 -21.92
C VAL A 480 -13.17 -1.37 -21.57
N ASP A 481 -14.38 -1.45 -21.01
CA ASP A 481 -15.10 -0.32 -20.41
C ASP A 481 -14.79 -0.27 -18.91
N THR A 482 -14.48 0.92 -18.39
CA THR A 482 -14.41 1.20 -16.95
C THR A 482 -15.42 2.28 -16.61
N ALA A 483 -16.32 1.96 -15.67
CA ALA A 483 -17.35 2.88 -15.20
C ALA A 483 -16.73 4.14 -14.56
N PRO A 484 -17.39 5.31 -14.69
CA PRO A 484 -16.91 6.56 -14.12
C PRO A 484 -17.02 6.63 -12.61
N GLU A 485 -18.07 6.04 -12.05
CA GLU A 485 -18.37 6.05 -10.62
C GLU A 485 -17.97 4.70 -10.01
N GLY A 486 -17.19 4.77 -8.93
CA GLY A 486 -16.72 3.61 -8.19
C GLY A 486 -17.45 3.45 -6.87
N ILE A 487 -17.44 2.22 -6.34
CA ILE A 487 -17.98 1.93 -5.01
C ILE A 487 -16.81 1.89 -4.04
N PHE A 488 -16.85 2.73 -3.02
CA PHE A 488 -15.90 2.66 -1.93
C PHE A 488 -16.24 1.50 -1.00
N CYS A 489 -15.37 0.50 -0.96
CA CYS A 489 -15.46 -0.66 -0.09
C CYS A 489 -14.52 -0.49 1.10
N HIS A 490 -15.09 -0.38 2.29
CA HIS A 490 -14.37 -0.26 3.56
C HIS A 490 -14.46 -1.59 4.34
N LYS A 491 -13.32 -2.11 4.81
CA LYS A 491 -13.20 -3.40 5.50
C LYS A 491 -12.47 -3.24 6.86
N PRO A 492 -13.19 -2.81 7.92
CA PRO A 492 -12.63 -2.60 9.24
C PRO A 492 -12.56 -3.88 10.06
N SER A 493 -11.92 -3.79 11.23
CA SER A 493 -12.00 -4.77 12.34
C SER A 493 -11.77 -6.23 11.93
N THR A 494 -10.87 -6.45 10.98
CA THR A 494 -10.60 -7.77 10.41
C THR A 494 -9.42 -8.42 11.11
N VAL A 495 -9.64 -9.57 11.74
CA VAL A 495 -8.57 -10.36 12.39
C VAL A 495 -7.51 -10.83 11.37
N SER A 496 -6.31 -11.14 11.87
CA SER A 496 -5.25 -11.72 11.04
C SER A 496 -5.75 -12.99 10.35
N GLY A 497 -5.48 -13.14 9.05
CA GLY A 497 -6.02 -14.23 8.21
C GLY A 497 -7.43 -13.95 7.64
N GLY A 498 -8.17 -12.95 8.14
CA GLY A 498 -9.48 -12.55 7.61
C GLY A 498 -9.42 -11.78 6.28
N GLY A 499 -8.22 -11.59 5.73
CA GLY A 499 -8.00 -11.00 4.41
C GLY A 499 -8.35 -9.51 4.32
N LYS A 500 -7.93 -8.70 5.29
CA LYS A 500 -8.14 -7.23 5.29
C LYS A 500 -7.65 -6.59 3.97
N SER A 501 -6.38 -6.78 3.63
CA SER A 501 -5.75 -6.22 2.42
C SER A 501 -6.22 -6.86 1.11
N GLU A 502 -6.91 -8.01 1.15
CA GLU A 502 -7.49 -8.64 -0.04
C GLU A 502 -8.54 -7.74 -0.72
N ILE A 503 -9.14 -6.81 0.03
CA ILE A 503 -10.12 -5.86 -0.52
C ILE A 503 -9.50 -4.93 -1.58
N SER A 504 -8.20 -4.65 -1.53
CA SER A 504 -7.48 -3.80 -2.50
C SER A 504 -6.65 -4.59 -3.51
N LYS A 505 -6.24 -5.84 -3.21
CA LYS A 505 -5.45 -6.70 -4.12
C LYS A 505 -6.14 -7.04 -5.44
N SER A 506 -5.36 -7.18 -6.53
CA SER A 506 -5.92 -7.47 -7.85
C SER A 506 -6.55 -8.87 -7.93
N MET A 507 -7.85 -8.94 -8.29
CA MET A 507 -8.51 -10.22 -8.59
C MET A 507 -7.96 -10.87 -9.86
N GLN A 508 -7.27 -10.12 -10.73
CA GLN A 508 -6.69 -10.64 -11.96
C GLN A 508 -5.71 -11.80 -11.71
N ASN A 509 -5.01 -11.79 -10.57
CA ASN A 509 -4.06 -12.83 -10.17
C ASN A 509 -4.77 -14.15 -9.80
N ALA A 510 -6.05 -14.09 -9.43
CA ALA A 510 -6.87 -15.27 -9.11
C ALA A 510 -7.60 -15.86 -10.33
N ILE A 511 -7.59 -15.16 -11.48
CA ILE A 511 -8.26 -15.63 -12.69
C ILE A 511 -7.34 -16.60 -13.44
N LYS A 512 -7.87 -17.80 -13.71
CA LYS A 512 -7.26 -18.76 -14.62
C LYS A 512 -7.92 -18.72 -15.97
N TYR A 513 -7.14 -18.84 -17.03
CA TYR A 513 -7.68 -19.04 -18.37
C TYR A 513 -7.51 -20.49 -18.77
N GLY A 514 -8.54 -21.06 -19.39
CA GLY A 514 -8.54 -22.45 -19.80
C GLY A 514 -9.55 -22.74 -20.89
N PRO A 515 -9.56 -23.98 -21.42
CA PRO A 515 -10.49 -24.38 -22.47
C PRO A 515 -11.95 -24.21 -22.04
N PHE A 516 -12.80 -23.78 -22.96
CA PHE A 516 -14.24 -23.90 -22.77
C PHE A 516 -14.66 -25.35 -22.96
N TYR A 517 -15.15 -25.98 -21.89
CA TYR A 517 -15.58 -27.38 -21.93
C TYR A 517 -17.05 -27.52 -22.36
N ILE A 518 -17.29 -28.45 -23.27
CA ILE A 518 -18.62 -28.88 -23.72
C ILE A 518 -18.74 -30.39 -23.58
N GLN A 519 -19.94 -30.88 -23.26
CA GLN A 519 -20.21 -32.31 -23.15
C GLN A 519 -20.66 -32.90 -24.49
N ASP A 520 -21.64 -32.27 -25.15
CA ASP A 520 -22.20 -32.73 -26.41
C ASP A 520 -22.55 -31.53 -27.30
N LEU A 521 -21.72 -31.28 -28.31
CA LEU A 521 -21.88 -30.13 -29.20
C LEU A 521 -23.15 -30.20 -30.05
N GLU A 522 -23.58 -31.38 -30.48
CA GLU A 522 -24.76 -31.52 -31.33
C GLU A 522 -26.02 -31.19 -30.53
N LYS A 523 -26.18 -31.86 -29.38
CA LYS A 523 -27.33 -31.64 -28.49
C LYS A 523 -27.41 -30.20 -27.99
N ASP A 524 -26.28 -29.64 -27.57
CA ASP A 524 -26.24 -28.24 -27.13
C ASP A 524 -26.56 -27.29 -28.28
N SER A 525 -26.15 -27.62 -29.51
CA SER A 525 -26.39 -26.77 -30.69
C SER A 525 -27.86 -26.65 -31.07
N GLU A 526 -28.67 -27.69 -30.86
CA GLU A 526 -30.12 -27.64 -31.06
C GLU A 526 -30.79 -26.65 -30.10
N MET A 527 -30.44 -26.72 -28.81
CA MET A 527 -30.98 -25.82 -27.79
C MET A 527 -30.58 -24.35 -28.03
N ILE A 528 -29.36 -24.13 -28.52
CA ILE A 528 -28.88 -22.80 -28.88
C ILE A 528 -29.63 -22.23 -30.08
N ASP A 529 -29.91 -23.06 -31.09
CA ASP A 529 -30.62 -22.62 -32.29
C ASP A 529 -32.05 -22.19 -31.94
N MET A 530 -32.71 -22.93 -31.04
CA MET A 530 -34.00 -22.55 -30.46
C MET A 530 -33.92 -21.18 -29.77
N LEU A 531 -32.90 -20.96 -28.92
CA LEU A 531 -32.69 -19.67 -28.24
C LEU A 531 -32.46 -18.51 -29.22
N ILE A 532 -31.61 -18.70 -30.23
CA ILE A 532 -31.28 -17.65 -31.21
C ILE A 532 -32.52 -17.16 -31.95
N ASN A 533 -33.40 -18.11 -32.29
CA ASN A 533 -34.60 -17.86 -33.09
C ASN A 533 -35.87 -17.63 -32.24
N TYR A 534 -35.77 -17.65 -30.91
CA TYR A 534 -36.91 -17.44 -30.00
C TYR A 534 -37.46 -16.01 -30.10
N ASP A 535 -38.79 -15.87 -30.10
CA ASP A 535 -39.43 -14.54 -30.04
C ASP A 535 -39.50 -14.03 -28.60
N TYR A 536 -38.66 -13.04 -28.32
CA TYR A 536 -38.55 -12.42 -27.01
C TYR A 536 -39.55 -11.28 -26.75
N SER A 537 -40.46 -10.99 -27.67
CA SER A 537 -41.42 -9.87 -27.58
C SER A 537 -42.32 -9.95 -26.33
N ASN A 538 -42.79 -11.16 -25.99
CA ASN A 538 -43.81 -11.41 -24.96
C ASN A 538 -43.27 -11.60 -23.53
N ARG A 539 -41.99 -11.29 -23.29
CA ARG A 539 -41.31 -11.62 -22.03
C ARG A 539 -41.71 -10.74 -20.83
N TRP A 540 -42.27 -9.56 -21.05
CA TRP A 540 -42.47 -8.56 -19.99
C TRP A 540 -43.83 -8.74 -19.30
N LYS A 541 -43.86 -8.61 -17.97
CA LYS A 541 -45.13 -8.55 -17.20
C LYS A 541 -45.97 -7.33 -17.56
N ILE A 542 -45.32 -6.18 -17.77
CA ILE A 542 -45.96 -4.91 -18.10
C ILE A 542 -45.30 -4.37 -19.38
N ILE A 543 -46.11 -4.16 -20.42
CA ILE A 543 -45.67 -3.58 -21.69
C ILE A 543 -46.07 -2.11 -21.69
N HIS A 544 -45.09 -1.21 -21.73
CA HIS A 544 -45.35 0.23 -21.84
C HIS A 544 -45.68 0.62 -23.30
N PRO A 545 -46.58 1.60 -23.53
CA PRO A 545 -46.99 2.02 -24.88
C PRO A 545 -45.85 2.53 -25.78
N ASP A 546 -44.78 3.04 -25.17
CA ASP A 546 -43.57 3.56 -25.80
C ASP A 546 -42.45 2.51 -25.94
N ALA A 547 -42.73 1.25 -25.61
CA ALA A 547 -41.74 0.18 -25.69
C ALA A 547 -41.29 -0.08 -27.13
N ARG A 548 -39.99 0.08 -27.38
CA ARG A 548 -39.38 -0.29 -28.67
C ARG A 548 -39.48 -1.79 -28.92
N ALA A 549 -39.61 -2.16 -30.19
CA ALA A 549 -39.62 -3.56 -30.62
C ALA A 549 -38.40 -4.35 -30.09
N SER A 550 -38.63 -5.61 -29.72
CA SER A 550 -37.54 -6.48 -29.27
C SER A 550 -36.57 -6.74 -30.44
N ARG A 551 -35.29 -6.43 -30.23
CA ARG A 551 -34.24 -6.76 -31.20
C ARG A 551 -34.10 -8.30 -31.29
N PRO A 552 -33.64 -8.88 -32.41
CA PRO A 552 -33.20 -10.28 -32.46
C PRO A 552 -31.96 -10.52 -31.59
N LEU A 553 -31.73 -11.76 -31.14
CA LEU A 553 -30.58 -12.10 -30.28
C LEU A 553 -29.25 -11.71 -30.93
N LEU A 554 -29.02 -12.14 -32.16
CA LEU A 554 -27.75 -11.92 -32.88
C LEU A 554 -27.62 -10.52 -33.53
N SER A 555 -28.64 -9.67 -33.48
CA SER A 555 -28.60 -8.31 -34.07
C SER A 555 -27.36 -7.50 -33.64
N PRO A 556 -26.61 -6.85 -34.54
CA PRO A 556 -25.41 -6.09 -34.19
C PRO A 556 -25.71 -4.95 -33.20
N HIS A 557 -26.93 -4.40 -33.26
CA HIS A 557 -27.41 -3.36 -32.34
C HIS A 557 -27.89 -3.90 -30.98
N ARG A 558 -27.91 -5.22 -30.75
CA ARG A 558 -28.09 -5.81 -29.41
C ARG A 558 -26.73 -6.05 -28.77
N THR A 559 -26.53 -5.48 -27.58
CA THR A 559 -25.28 -5.65 -26.83
C THR A 559 -25.16 -7.03 -26.18
N LEU A 560 -23.92 -7.48 -25.93
CA LEU A 560 -23.70 -8.72 -25.19
C LEU A 560 -24.35 -8.65 -23.80
N GLY A 561 -24.15 -7.55 -23.07
CA GLY A 561 -24.82 -7.34 -21.78
C GLY A 561 -26.35 -7.35 -21.86
N SER A 562 -26.94 -6.81 -22.93
CA SER A 562 -28.39 -6.92 -23.16
C SER A 562 -28.83 -8.35 -23.43
N ALA A 563 -28.02 -9.16 -24.12
CA ALA A 563 -28.28 -10.58 -24.31
C ALA A 563 -28.14 -11.38 -23.00
N VAL A 564 -27.18 -11.01 -22.14
CA VAL A 564 -27.08 -11.60 -20.80
C VAL A 564 -28.35 -11.32 -20.01
N LYS A 565 -28.80 -10.05 -19.95
CA LYS A 565 -30.05 -9.67 -19.27
C LYS A 565 -31.25 -10.45 -19.82
N LEU A 566 -31.31 -10.62 -21.14
CA LEU A 566 -32.38 -11.36 -21.81
C LEU A 566 -32.43 -12.84 -21.36
N LEU A 567 -31.27 -13.47 -21.16
CA LEU A 567 -31.17 -14.89 -20.76
C LEU A 567 -31.03 -15.08 -19.24
N THR A 568 -31.30 -14.05 -18.45
CA THR A 568 -31.25 -14.08 -16.98
C THR A 568 -32.64 -13.81 -16.42
N PRO A 569 -33.18 -14.65 -15.51
CA PRO A 569 -34.45 -14.40 -14.87
C PRO A 569 -34.53 -13.01 -14.23
N SER A 570 -35.70 -12.40 -14.23
CA SER A 570 -35.92 -11.03 -13.74
C SER A 570 -37.36 -10.87 -13.25
N ASP A 571 -37.55 -10.08 -12.19
CA ASP A 571 -38.89 -9.77 -11.64
C ASP A 571 -39.80 -9.04 -12.63
N ASN A 572 -39.19 -8.31 -13.57
CA ASN A 572 -39.90 -7.64 -14.68
C ASN A 572 -40.43 -8.61 -15.75
N TYR A 573 -39.98 -9.87 -15.77
CA TYR A 573 -40.40 -10.87 -16.76
C TYR A 573 -41.59 -11.67 -16.28
N THR A 574 -42.38 -12.20 -17.22
CA THR A 574 -43.50 -13.11 -16.91
C THR A 574 -42.98 -14.37 -16.23
N ASP A 575 -43.81 -14.99 -15.41
CA ASP A 575 -43.41 -16.18 -14.66
C ASP A 575 -43.15 -17.36 -15.61
N GLU A 576 -43.90 -17.45 -16.71
CA GLU A 576 -43.68 -18.45 -17.77
C GLU A 576 -42.31 -18.27 -18.44
N TYR A 577 -41.89 -17.03 -18.67
CA TYR A 577 -40.59 -16.76 -19.29
C TYR A 577 -39.43 -17.04 -18.32
N ASN A 578 -39.59 -16.71 -17.04
CA ASN A 578 -38.59 -17.07 -16.02
C ASN A 578 -38.46 -18.59 -15.89
N GLN A 579 -39.57 -19.33 -15.87
CA GLN A 579 -39.55 -20.81 -15.84
C GLN A 579 -38.88 -21.40 -17.10
N PHE A 580 -39.18 -20.83 -18.28
CA PHE A 580 -38.49 -21.18 -19.52
C PHE A 580 -36.98 -21.00 -19.40
N LEU A 581 -36.52 -19.85 -18.86
CA LEU A 581 -35.10 -19.59 -18.66
C LEU A 581 -34.49 -20.57 -17.65
N GLU A 582 -35.14 -20.87 -16.54
CA GLU A 582 -34.62 -21.81 -15.51
C GLU A 582 -34.40 -23.22 -16.03
N ASN A 583 -35.26 -23.68 -16.94
CA ASN A 583 -35.15 -25.00 -17.57
C ASN A 583 -33.97 -25.13 -18.55
N ILE A 584 -33.35 -24.01 -18.94
CA ILE A 584 -32.22 -24.02 -19.89
C ILE A 584 -30.90 -24.22 -19.13
N PRO A 585 -30.10 -25.25 -19.49
CA PRO A 585 -28.81 -25.51 -18.87
C PRO A 585 -27.86 -24.30 -18.93
N THR A 586 -27.12 -24.08 -17.85
CA THR A 586 -26.21 -22.93 -17.73
C THR A 586 -25.14 -22.91 -18.82
N HIS A 587 -24.58 -24.06 -19.20
CA HIS A 587 -23.55 -24.12 -20.24
C HIS A 587 -24.10 -23.73 -21.63
N VAL A 588 -25.37 -24.07 -21.92
CA VAL A 588 -26.08 -23.67 -23.15
C VAL A 588 -26.28 -22.15 -23.21
N LYS A 589 -26.75 -21.53 -22.11
CA LYS A 589 -26.87 -20.06 -22.03
C LYS A 589 -25.52 -19.38 -22.28
N ILE A 590 -24.47 -19.89 -21.64
CA ILE A 590 -23.13 -19.33 -21.76
C ILE A 590 -22.61 -19.46 -23.20
N LEU A 591 -22.81 -20.61 -23.84
CA LEU A 591 -22.39 -20.82 -25.23
C LEU A 591 -23.19 -19.95 -26.21
N THR A 592 -24.49 -19.78 -25.98
CA THR A 592 -25.33 -18.83 -26.73
C THR A 592 -24.77 -17.39 -26.65
N LEU A 593 -24.39 -16.96 -25.45
CA LEU A 593 -23.76 -15.65 -25.23
C LEU A 593 -22.38 -15.54 -25.87
N TYR A 594 -21.64 -16.65 -25.95
CA TYR A 594 -20.38 -16.70 -26.67
C TYR A 594 -20.58 -16.53 -28.19
N ILE A 595 -21.55 -17.24 -28.77
CA ILE A 595 -21.92 -17.09 -30.19
C ILE A 595 -22.35 -15.66 -30.48
N LYS A 596 -23.17 -15.06 -29.59
CA LYS A 596 -23.53 -13.65 -29.68
C LYS A 596 -22.31 -12.72 -29.73
N ARG A 597 -21.27 -13.04 -28.96
CA ARG A 597 -20.02 -12.26 -28.96
C ARG A 597 -19.30 -12.37 -30.31
N MET A 598 -19.23 -13.56 -30.90
CA MET A 598 -18.56 -13.79 -32.18
C MET A 598 -19.32 -13.15 -33.36
N HIS A 599 -20.65 -13.23 -33.37
CA HIS A 599 -21.51 -12.76 -34.46
C HIS A 599 -21.66 -11.21 -34.57
N ARG A 600 -20.82 -10.45 -33.84
CA ARG A 600 -20.80 -8.98 -33.85
C ARG A 600 -19.84 -8.39 -34.87
N SER A 601 -18.96 -9.18 -35.48
CA SER A 601 -18.18 -8.76 -36.64
C SER A 601 -19.06 -8.84 -37.90
N HIS A 602 -18.93 -7.88 -38.82
CA HIS A 602 -19.77 -7.79 -40.02
C HIS A 602 -19.59 -8.97 -41.01
N MET A 603 -18.65 -9.87 -40.74
CA MET A 603 -18.18 -10.93 -41.64
C MET A 603 -18.94 -12.25 -41.47
N ASP A 604 -19.51 -12.53 -40.29
CA ASP A 604 -20.23 -13.79 -40.02
C ASP A 604 -21.73 -13.61 -40.26
N LYS A 605 -22.15 -13.67 -41.52
CA LYS A 605 -23.58 -13.77 -41.90
C LYS A 605 -24.03 -15.22 -42.16
N GLY A 606 -23.13 -16.20 -41.97
CA GLY A 606 -23.38 -17.63 -42.20
C GLY A 606 -23.93 -18.37 -40.97
N PRO A 607 -24.36 -19.63 -41.14
CA PRO A 607 -24.86 -20.45 -40.03
C PRO A 607 -23.76 -20.69 -38.99
N TRP A 608 -23.92 -20.11 -37.80
CA TRP A 608 -22.94 -20.10 -36.72
C TRP A 608 -22.39 -21.49 -36.35
N LYS A 609 -23.19 -22.55 -36.55
CA LYS A 609 -22.84 -23.96 -36.32
C LYS A 609 -21.57 -24.39 -37.07
N GLN A 610 -21.37 -23.90 -38.30
CA GLN A 610 -20.21 -24.28 -39.13
C GLN A 610 -18.88 -23.78 -38.58
N TYR A 611 -18.90 -22.76 -37.72
CA TYR A 611 -17.69 -22.19 -37.14
C TYR A 611 -17.30 -22.86 -35.83
N LEU A 612 -18.19 -23.64 -35.20
CA LEU A 612 -17.90 -24.35 -33.96
C LEU A 612 -17.51 -25.80 -34.23
N ASN A 613 -16.46 -26.27 -33.57
CA ASN A 613 -16.06 -27.68 -33.62
C ASN A 613 -15.34 -28.11 -32.33
N VAL A 614 -15.09 -29.41 -32.24
CA VAL A 614 -14.23 -30.03 -31.23
C VAL A 614 -13.15 -30.86 -31.92
N GLU A 615 -12.03 -31.12 -31.23
CA GLU A 615 -11.02 -32.05 -31.75
C GLU A 615 -11.50 -33.49 -31.63
N ILE A 616 -11.14 -34.34 -32.60
CA ILE A 616 -11.27 -35.79 -32.43
C ILE A 616 -9.98 -36.27 -31.78
N VAL A 617 -10.07 -36.69 -30.51
CA VAL A 617 -8.94 -37.20 -29.72
C VAL A 617 -9.11 -38.70 -29.59
N ASN A 618 -8.17 -39.48 -30.13
CA ASN A 618 -8.19 -40.95 -30.12
C ASN A 618 -9.53 -41.54 -30.62
N GLY A 619 -10.09 -40.97 -31.70
CA GLY A 619 -11.33 -41.43 -32.31
C GLY A 619 -12.63 -41.01 -31.60
N ARG A 620 -12.54 -40.19 -30.54
CA ARG A 620 -13.71 -39.64 -29.83
C ARG A 620 -13.72 -38.13 -29.93
N ASN A 621 -14.92 -37.55 -29.99
CA ASN A 621 -15.07 -36.11 -29.84
C ASN A 621 -14.49 -35.67 -28.49
N GLY A 622 -13.58 -34.72 -28.53
CA GLY A 622 -13.01 -34.08 -27.36
C GLY A 622 -13.97 -33.04 -26.79
N ASN A 623 -13.63 -32.56 -25.60
CA ASN A 623 -14.54 -31.70 -24.83
C ASN A 623 -14.15 -30.21 -24.93
N SER A 624 -13.06 -29.86 -25.60
CA SER A 624 -12.62 -28.47 -25.75
C SER A 624 -13.25 -27.84 -26.98
N LEU A 625 -14.10 -26.85 -26.78
CA LEU A 625 -14.76 -26.13 -27.87
C LEU A 625 -13.76 -25.24 -28.64
N ARG A 626 -13.92 -25.20 -29.95
CA ARG A 626 -13.13 -24.40 -30.89
C ARG A 626 -14.02 -23.54 -31.76
N TYR A 627 -13.49 -22.39 -32.19
CA TYR A 627 -14.09 -21.51 -33.19
C TYR A 627 -13.13 -21.34 -34.37
N ARG A 628 -13.53 -21.71 -35.60
CA ARG A 628 -12.68 -21.75 -36.80
C ARG A 628 -11.33 -22.44 -36.55
N HIS A 629 -11.39 -23.59 -35.85
CA HIS A 629 -10.22 -24.36 -35.40
C HIS A 629 -9.30 -23.65 -34.38
N ASN A 630 -9.68 -22.51 -33.82
CA ASN A 630 -8.95 -21.91 -32.69
C ASN A 630 -9.59 -22.30 -31.35
N LYS A 631 -8.77 -22.63 -30.35
CA LYS A 631 -9.28 -22.96 -29.00
C LYS A 631 -9.97 -21.75 -28.38
N ILE A 632 -11.18 -21.96 -27.86
CA ILE A 632 -11.90 -20.94 -27.12
C ILE A 632 -11.38 -20.94 -25.69
N MET A 633 -10.82 -19.81 -25.26
CA MET A 633 -10.37 -19.63 -23.87
C MET A 633 -11.47 -18.94 -23.06
N ALA A 634 -11.80 -19.56 -21.94
CA ALA A 634 -12.70 -19.04 -20.94
C ALA A 634 -11.92 -18.65 -19.68
N SER A 635 -12.47 -17.69 -18.93
CA SER A 635 -11.94 -17.27 -17.65
C SER A 635 -12.64 -18.01 -16.52
N TYR A 636 -11.87 -18.48 -15.56
CA TYR A 636 -12.32 -19.24 -14.41
C TYR A 636 -11.76 -18.62 -13.13
N VAL A 637 -12.51 -18.73 -12.05
CA VAL A 637 -12.04 -18.44 -10.70
C VAL A 637 -12.26 -19.68 -9.83
N ARG A 638 -11.33 -19.93 -8.90
CA ARG A 638 -11.50 -20.98 -7.90
C ARG A 638 -12.37 -20.47 -6.76
N ILE A 639 -13.39 -21.22 -6.38
CA ILE A 639 -14.26 -20.92 -5.23
C ILE A 639 -14.23 -22.12 -4.28
N GLY A 640 -13.23 -22.15 -3.40
CA GLY A 640 -13.03 -23.25 -2.46
C GLY A 640 -12.53 -24.54 -3.10
N PHE A 641 -12.63 -25.62 -2.32
CA PHE A 641 -12.17 -26.96 -2.65
C PHE A 641 -13.23 -28.00 -2.28
N SER A 642 -13.25 -29.12 -2.99
CA SER A 642 -14.02 -30.31 -2.60
C SER A 642 -13.45 -30.91 -1.30
N PRO A 643 -14.19 -31.80 -0.61
CA PRO A 643 -13.68 -32.50 0.57
C PRO A 643 -12.35 -33.24 0.32
N GLU A 644 -12.10 -33.67 -0.92
CA GLU A 644 -10.87 -34.36 -1.34
C GLU A 644 -9.77 -33.40 -1.83
N GLY A 645 -9.95 -32.08 -1.68
CA GLY A 645 -8.98 -31.07 -2.10
C GLY A 645 -9.01 -30.72 -3.59
N LYS A 646 -10.01 -31.19 -4.36
CA LYS A 646 -10.16 -30.81 -5.78
C LYS A 646 -10.69 -29.39 -5.90
N TRP A 647 -10.29 -28.69 -6.95
CA TRP A 647 -10.67 -27.29 -7.12
C TRP A 647 -12.10 -27.16 -7.65
N PHE A 648 -12.90 -26.29 -7.03
CA PHE A 648 -14.15 -25.82 -7.64
C PHE A 648 -13.87 -24.64 -8.56
N LEU A 649 -13.77 -24.92 -9.86
CA LEU A 649 -13.55 -23.89 -10.89
C LEU A 649 -14.88 -23.44 -11.46
N HIS A 650 -15.15 -22.14 -11.33
CA HIS A 650 -16.37 -21.51 -11.85
C HIS A 650 -16.04 -20.60 -13.01
N LYS A 651 -16.72 -20.79 -14.14
CA LYS A 651 -16.55 -19.94 -15.32
C LYS A 651 -17.11 -18.55 -15.03
N LEU A 652 -16.29 -17.53 -15.25
CA LEU A 652 -16.72 -16.13 -15.23
C LEU A 652 -17.56 -15.80 -16.47
N ARG A 653 -18.41 -14.78 -16.35
CA ARG A 653 -19.15 -14.25 -17.51
C ARG A 653 -18.19 -13.75 -18.58
N SER A 654 -18.56 -13.92 -19.85
CA SER A 654 -17.72 -13.52 -20.98
C SER A 654 -17.52 -12.00 -21.10
N ASP A 655 -18.38 -11.21 -20.46
CA ASP A 655 -18.31 -9.76 -20.36
C ASP A 655 -17.68 -9.25 -19.04
N PHE A 656 -17.26 -10.15 -18.14
CA PHE A 656 -16.64 -9.76 -16.87
C PHE A 656 -15.17 -9.38 -17.06
N ILE A 657 -14.78 -8.27 -16.44
CA ILE A 657 -13.39 -7.86 -16.21
C ILE A 657 -13.30 -7.46 -14.73
N PRO A 658 -12.25 -7.88 -13.99
CA PRO A 658 -12.03 -7.42 -12.63
C PRO A 658 -12.12 -5.90 -12.52
N SER A 659 -12.79 -5.41 -11.47
CA SER A 659 -12.85 -3.98 -11.20
C SER A 659 -11.44 -3.39 -11.11
N ARG A 660 -11.27 -2.20 -11.67
CA ARG A 660 -10.08 -1.39 -11.38
C ARG A 660 -10.23 -0.83 -9.98
N LYS A 661 -9.22 -1.02 -9.13
CA LYS A 661 -9.27 -0.60 -7.74
C LYS A 661 -8.24 0.49 -7.47
N ILE A 662 -8.66 1.50 -6.73
CA ILE A 662 -7.80 2.50 -6.11
C ILE A 662 -7.79 2.19 -4.62
N GLN A 663 -6.62 1.85 -4.07
CA GLN A 663 -6.50 1.57 -2.65
C GLN A 663 -6.63 2.88 -1.87
N MET A 664 -7.54 2.90 -0.90
CA MET A 664 -7.78 4.07 -0.04
C MET A 664 -7.30 3.83 1.39
N GLU A 665 -7.17 2.56 1.80
CA GLU A 665 -6.78 2.17 3.16
C GLU A 665 -6.02 0.83 3.11
N ASP A 666 -5.24 0.55 4.14
CA ASP A 666 -4.63 -0.78 4.32
C ASP A 666 -4.55 -1.19 5.79
N ASP A 667 -3.96 -0.38 6.69
CA ASP A 667 -3.70 -0.79 8.08
C ASP A 667 -3.93 0.29 9.15
N ILE A 668 -3.61 1.55 8.87
CA ILE A 668 -3.85 2.69 9.76
C ILE A 668 -4.69 3.71 9.00
N THR A 669 -5.97 3.80 9.36
CA THR A 669 -6.94 4.69 8.73
C THR A 669 -7.38 5.75 9.73
N ALA A 670 -7.37 7.01 9.32
CA ALA A 670 -8.10 8.08 9.99
C ALA A 670 -9.44 8.28 9.28
N SER A 671 -10.53 8.42 10.04
CA SER A 671 -11.86 8.62 9.47
C SER A 671 -12.67 9.66 10.23
N ILE A 672 -13.65 10.24 9.53
CA ILE A 672 -14.61 11.21 10.09
C ILE A 672 -16.01 10.88 9.56
N THR A 673 -17.01 10.97 10.44
CA THR A 673 -18.42 10.78 10.07
C THR A 673 -19.16 12.11 10.13
N LEU A 674 -19.71 12.56 9.01
CA LEU A 674 -20.39 13.84 8.90
C LEU A 674 -21.84 13.68 8.42
N PRO A 675 -22.76 14.59 8.80
CA PRO A 675 -24.09 14.66 8.22
C PRO A 675 -24.02 14.85 6.71
N ALA A 676 -24.84 14.12 5.95
CA ALA A 676 -24.92 14.20 4.50
C ALA A 676 -25.25 15.63 4.02
N THR A 677 -25.97 16.42 4.82
CA THR A 677 -26.34 17.82 4.54
C THR A 677 -25.15 18.79 4.52
N ARG A 678 -23.99 18.39 5.05
CA ARG A 678 -22.74 19.17 4.97
C ARG A 678 -21.91 18.85 3.73
N LEU A 679 -22.32 17.86 2.94
CA LEU A 679 -21.62 17.40 1.75
C LEU A 679 -22.44 17.75 0.50
N ASN A 680 -21.74 18.07 -0.59
CA ASN A 680 -22.35 18.37 -1.87
C ASN A 680 -22.17 17.19 -2.83
N ASN A 681 -23.04 17.11 -3.84
CA ASN A 681 -22.94 16.14 -4.95
C ASN A 681 -22.90 14.67 -4.51
N LEU A 682 -23.58 14.32 -3.42
CA LEU A 682 -23.79 12.93 -3.03
C LEU A 682 -24.67 12.22 -4.06
N ASN A 683 -24.42 10.94 -4.28
CA ASN A 683 -25.22 10.14 -5.19
C ASN A 683 -26.66 10.00 -4.64
N PRO A 684 -27.69 10.47 -5.38
CA PRO A 684 -29.08 10.52 -4.92
C PRO A 684 -29.72 9.13 -4.75
N GLU A 685 -29.10 8.06 -5.26
CA GLU A 685 -29.55 6.68 -5.01
C GLU A 685 -29.38 6.28 -3.54
N PHE A 686 -28.50 6.96 -2.79
CA PHE A 686 -28.25 6.72 -1.38
C PHE A 686 -28.87 7.81 -0.50
N SER A 687 -29.65 7.41 0.50
CA SER A 687 -30.38 8.32 1.42
C SER A 687 -29.80 8.32 2.84
N ASN A 688 -28.55 7.89 3.00
CA ASN A 688 -27.86 7.83 4.29
C ASN A 688 -27.80 9.22 4.93
N LYS A 689 -28.16 9.32 6.22
CA LYS A 689 -28.14 10.59 6.96
C LYS A 689 -26.73 11.10 7.27
N SER A 690 -25.77 10.18 7.35
CA SER A 690 -24.37 10.47 7.60
C SER A 690 -23.49 9.69 6.63
N VAL A 691 -22.34 10.25 6.31
CA VAL A 691 -21.34 9.68 5.40
C VAL A 691 -20.00 9.62 6.13
N LYS A 692 -19.33 8.49 6.02
CA LYS A 692 -17.98 8.27 6.55
C LYS A 692 -16.96 8.56 5.46
N LEU A 693 -15.97 9.37 5.77
CA LEU A 693 -14.86 9.74 4.91
C LEU A 693 -13.58 9.25 5.56
N VAL A 694 -12.63 8.77 4.76
CA VAL A 694 -11.41 8.14 5.27
C VAL A 694 -10.17 8.70 4.57
N VAL A 695 -9.03 8.60 5.24
CA VAL A 695 -7.70 8.77 4.64
C VAL A 695 -6.74 7.73 5.22
N ASN A 696 -5.89 7.17 4.38
CA ASN A 696 -4.79 6.32 4.85
C ASN A 696 -3.75 7.21 5.56
N CYS A 697 -3.33 6.85 6.78
CA CYS A 697 -2.27 7.55 7.48
C CYS A 697 -0.87 7.26 6.89
N GLU A 698 -0.73 6.25 6.04
CA GLU A 698 0.54 5.68 5.61
C GLU A 698 0.88 5.98 4.14
N SER A 699 2.06 6.55 3.89
CA SER A 699 2.62 6.76 2.54
C SER A 699 3.32 5.50 2.01
N TYR A 700 3.69 4.58 2.90
CA TYR A 700 4.25 3.27 2.56
C TYR A 700 3.62 2.18 3.44
N LEU A 701 3.35 1.02 2.85
CA LEU A 701 2.66 -0.10 3.48
C LEU A 701 3.65 -1.20 3.85
N PHE A 702 3.64 -1.63 5.11
CA PHE A 702 4.56 -2.67 5.60
C PHE A 702 4.07 -4.08 5.27
N GLN A 703 4.20 -4.46 3.99
CA GLN A 703 3.66 -5.69 3.42
C GLN A 703 4.41 -6.94 3.88
N ARG A 704 3.67 -8.05 3.98
CA ARG A 704 4.21 -9.41 4.17
C ARG A 704 3.85 -10.28 2.96
N PRO A 705 4.77 -10.47 2.01
CA PRO A 705 4.48 -11.17 0.76
C PRO A 705 4.64 -12.68 0.93
N ASP A 706 3.67 -13.33 1.60
CA ASP A 706 3.72 -14.77 1.92
C ASP A 706 3.89 -15.64 0.66
N ASP A 707 3.29 -15.25 -0.47
CA ASP A 707 3.31 -16.02 -1.71
C ASP A 707 4.54 -15.73 -2.61
N ALA A 708 5.29 -14.65 -2.35
CA ALA A 708 6.43 -14.25 -3.18
C ALA A 708 7.66 -15.16 -2.99
N ILE A 709 7.61 -16.09 -2.03
CA ILE A 709 8.57 -17.18 -1.94
C ILE A 709 8.50 -18.11 -3.17
N ILE A 710 7.33 -18.18 -3.81
CA ILE A 710 7.08 -18.93 -5.04
C ILE A 710 7.37 -18.03 -6.24
N ARG A 711 8.47 -18.32 -6.94
CA ARG A 711 8.95 -17.55 -8.10
C ARG A 711 7.87 -17.38 -9.15
N GLY A 712 7.65 -16.13 -9.58
CA GLY A 712 6.70 -15.75 -10.63
C GLY A 712 5.23 -15.73 -10.20
N TYR A 713 4.93 -16.05 -8.94
CA TYR A 713 3.56 -16.13 -8.45
C TYR A 713 3.01 -14.74 -8.08
N ASP A 714 3.63 -14.07 -7.10
CA ASP A 714 3.23 -12.73 -6.66
C ASP A 714 3.99 -11.65 -7.44
N LYS A 715 3.51 -11.37 -8.65
CA LYS A 715 4.16 -10.45 -9.59
C LYS A 715 4.27 -9.02 -9.07
N ASP A 716 3.28 -8.59 -8.28
CA ASP A 716 3.24 -7.24 -7.74
C ASP A 716 4.32 -7.11 -6.64
N ALA A 717 4.40 -8.07 -5.72
CA ALA A 717 5.46 -8.10 -4.70
C ALA A 717 6.86 -8.30 -5.30
N GLU A 718 7.02 -9.17 -6.30
CA GLU A 718 8.30 -9.35 -6.99
C GLU A 718 8.77 -8.04 -7.63
N SER A 719 7.86 -7.30 -8.28
CA SER A 719 8.18 -6.02 -8.88
C SER A 719 8.52 -4.96 -7.82
N ASP A 720 7.81 -4.91 -6.70
CA ASP A 720 8.02 -3.89 -5.66
C ASP A 720 9.32 -4.12 -4.88
N ILE A 721 9.65 -5.37 -4.52
CA ILE A 721 10.83 -5.73 -3.73
C ILE A 721 12.14 -5.33 -4.42
N VAL A 722 12.16 -5.36 -5.76
CA VAL A 722 13.36 -5.05 -6.56
C VAL A 722 13.42 -3.59 -7.02
N GLN A 723 12.44 -2.75 -6.65
CA GLN A 723 12.51 -1.32 -6.92
C GLN A 723 13.66 -0.67 -6.16
N ASN A 724 14.24 0.36 -6.76
CA ASN A 724 15.30 1.14 -6.12
C ASN A 724 14.80 1.84 -4.84
N ASN A 725 15.69 1.97 -3.86
CA ASN A 725 15.45 2.57 -2.55
C ASN A 725 14.37 1.86 -1.70
N THR A 726 14.19 0.55 -1.87
CA THR A 726 13.24 -0.22 -1.06
C THR A 726 13.81 -0.49 0.33
N PHE A 727 12.99 -0.27 1.37
CA PHE A 727 13.30 -0.70 2.74
C PHE A 727 12.84 -2.14 2.92
N LEU A 728 13.77 -3.02 3.30
CA LEU A 728 13.55 -4.46 3.45
C LEU A 728 13.95 -4.93 4.84
N THR A 729 13.27 -5.95 5.35
CA THR A 729 13.65 -6.66 6.57
C THR A 729 13.25 -8.12 6.46
N ASN A 730 14.00 -8.99 7.12
CA ASN A 730 13.81 -10.44 7.13
C ASN A 730 14.01 -11.14 5.77
N TYR A 731 15.03 -10.72 5.02
CA TYR A 731 15.55 -11.40 3.83
C TYR A 731 17.01 -11.82 4.03
N GLU A 732 17.47 -12.82 3.28
CA GLU A 732 18.89 -13.17 3.20
C GLU A 732 19.66 -12.13 2.37
N PRO A 733 20.81 -11.61 2.86
CA PRO A 733 21.69 -10.76 2.08
C PRO A 733 22.48 -11.60 1.06
N LEU A 734 22.05 -11.59 -0.20
CA LEU A 734 22.70 -12.32 -1.28
C LEU A 734 23.87 -11.50 -1.86
N THR A 735 24.88 -12.21 -2.35
CA THR A 735 26.13 -11.69 -2.93
C THR A 735 26.14 -11.82 -4.45
N ARG A 736 27.19 -11.31 -5.09
CA ARG A 736 27.34 -11.46 -6.53
C ARG A 736 27.47 -12.94 -6.95
N GLU A 737 28.16 -13.75 -6.15
CA GLU A 737 28.28 -15.18 -6.37
C GLU A 737 26.91 -15.87 -6.38
N ASP A 738 26.04 -15.53 -5.42
CA ASP A 738 24.66 -16.04 -5.39
C ASP A 738 23.87 -15.61 -6.62
N ALA A 739 24.09 -14.38 -7.13
CA ALA A 739 23.45 -13.92 -8.37
C ALA A 739 23.91 -14.72 -9.59
N VAL A 740 25.19 -15.09 -9.66
CA VAL A 740 25.73 -15.94 -10.73
C VAL A 740 25.13 -17.34 -10.65
N GLU A 741 25.06 -17.95 -9.46
CA GLU A 741 24.43 -19.27 -9.27
C GLU A 741 22.95 -19.24 -9.66
N LEU A 742 22.21 -18.21 -9.22
CA LEU A 742 20.80 -18.03 -9.59
C LEU A 742 20.60 -17.83 -11.09
N PHE A 743 21.56 -17.22 -11.79
CA PHE A 743 21.51 -17.01 -13.23
C PHE A 743 21.88 -18.28 -14.01
N GLU A 744 22.82 -19.08 -13.51
CA GLU A 744 23.23 -20.35 -14.10
C GLU A 744 22.15 -21.45 -13.93
N ASP A 745 21.37 -21.42 -12.85
CA ASP A 745 20.14 -22.23 -12.69
C ASP A 745 19.01 -21.72 -13.60
N SER A 746 19.20 -21.87 -14.91
CA SER A 746 18.34 -21.31 -15.96
C SER A 746 16.87 -21.72 -15.79
N ILE A 747 16.61 -22.94 -15.30
CA ILE A 747 15.24 -23.45 -15.11
C ILE A 747 14.51 -22.65 -14.04
N ARG A 748 15.15 -22.42 -12.88
CA ARG A 748 14.50 -21.66 -11.81
C ARG A 748 14.64 -20.16 -11.99
N PHE A 749 15.60 -19.69 -12.78
CA PHE A 749 15.72 -18.30 -13.20
C PHE A 749 14.52 -17.87 -14.06
N ASP A 750 14.14 -18.70 -15.03
CA ASP A 750 13.00 -18.45 -15.93
C ASP A 750 11.64 -18.38 -15.22
N GLN A 751 11.56 -18.87 -13.97
CA GLN A 751 10.34 -18.79 -13.16
C GLN A 751 10.11 -17.40 -12.57
N TYR A 752 11.14 -16.57 -12.41
CA TYR A 752 10.99 -15.21 -11.91
C TYR A 752 10.28 -14.30 -12.93
N THR A 753 9.66 -13.23 -12.42
CA THR A 753 9.23 -12.12 -13.28
C THR A 753 10.42 -11.35 -13.85
N GLU A 754 10.18 -10.66 -14.98
CA GLU A 754 11.18 -9.85 -15.68
C GLU A 754 11.93 -8.86 -14.76
N PRO A 755 11.29 -8.11 -13.83
CA PRO A 755 12.00 -7.20 -12.93
C PRO A 755 13.06 -7.90 -12.04
N VAL A 756 12.74 -9.08 -11.51
CA VAL A 756 13.67 -9.85 -10.67
C VAL A 756 14.79 -10.43 -11.52
N GLN A 757 14.47 -10.91 -12.72
CA GLN A 757 15.46 -11.39 -13.69
C GLN A 757 16.45 -10.29 -14.08
N GLU A 758 15.97 -9.06 -14.30
CA GLU A 758 16.82 -7.90 -14.60
C GLU A 758 17.76 -7.56 -13.45
N LEU A 759 17.27 -7.56 -12.20
CA LEU A 759 18.12 -7.33 -11.03
C LEU A 759 19.22 -8.39 -10.91
N ILE A 760 18.86 -9.69 -10.98
CA ILE A 760 19.83 -10.80 -10.91
C ILE A 760 20.87 -10.67 -12.02
N LYS A 761 20.45 -10.44 -13.28
CA LYS A 761 21.36 -10.24 -14.42
C LYS A 761 22.29 -9.05 -14.20
N LYS A 762 21.76 -7.94 -13.69
CA LYS A 762 22.52 -6.71 -13.42
C LYS A 762 23.62 -6.97 -12.38
N VAL A 763 23.31 -7.68 -11.30
CA VAL A 763 24.27 -8.02 -10.25
C VAL A 763 25.31 -9.03 -10.76
N ALA A 764 24.86 -10.14 -11.38
CA ALA A 764 25.73 -11.19 -11.88
C ALA A 764 26.75 -10.69 -12.93
N THR A 765 26.31 -9.82 -13.84
CA THR A 765 27.17 -9.23 -14.89
C THR A 765 27.94 -7.98 -14.45
N GLY A 766 27.64 -7.45 -13.27
CA GLY A 766 28.34 -6.30 -12.70
C GLY A 766 29.77 -6.63 -12.28
N ASN A 767 30.64 -5.62 -12.25
CA ASN A 767 32.03 -5.75 -11.77
C ASN A 767 32.20 -5.30 -10.31
N ARG A 768 31.12 -4.86 -9.65
CA ARG A 768 31.14 -4.34 -8.28
C ARG A 768 30.53 -5.37 -7.34
N GLU A 769 31.27 -5.72 -6.30
CA GLU A 769 30.72 -6.46 -5.16
C GLU A 769 29.63 -5.63 -4.48
N CYS A 770 28.45 -6.23 -4.35
CA CYS A 770 27.28 -5.62 -3.73
C CYS A 770 26.38 -6.69 -3.14
N TYR A 771 25.54 -6.28 -2.17
CA TYR A 771 24.46 -7.11 -1.68
C TYR A 771 23.19 -6.85 -2.47
N PHE A 772 22.35 -7.86 -2.58
CA PHE A 772 20.98 -7.72 -3.07
C PHE A 772 20.08 -8.72 -2.34
N VAL A 773 18.78 -8.60 -2.53
CA VAL A 773 17.82 -9.61 -2.07
C VAL A 773 16.92 -10.04 -3.21
N THR A 774 16.36 -11.23 -3.10
CA THR A 774 15.29 -11.71 -3.98
C THR A 774 14.06 -12.10 -3.15
N PRO A 775 12.85 -12.03 -3.74
CA PRO A 775 11.61 -12.37 -3.03
C PRO A 775 11.57 -13.80 -2.48
N SER A 776 12.31 -14.71 -3.09
CA SER A 776 12.33 -16.15 -2.80
C SER A 776 13.31 -16.57 -1.70
N HIS A 777 14.13 -15.65 -1.17
CA HIS A 777 15.11 -15.94 -0.11
C HIS A 777 14.82 -15.13 1.17
N PRO A 778 13.74 -15.44 1.91
CA PRO A 778 13.55 -14.91 3.26
C PRO A 778 14.72 -15.27 4.18
N ARG A 779 14.93 -14.45 5.20
CA ARG A 779 15.97 -14.67 6.21
C ARG A 779 15.81 -16.05 6.87
N ILE A 780 16.91 -16.75 7.08
CA ILE A 780 16.99 -17.98 7.83
C ILE A 780 17.06 -17.65 9.34
N VAL A 781 16.11 -18.19 10.10
CA VAL A 781 16.03 -18.09 11.56
C VAL A 781 15.93 -19.52 12.08
N ASP A 782 16.85 -19.90 12.98
CA ASP A 782 16.92 -21.27 13.52
C ASP A 782 16.94 -22.38 12.45
N GLY A 783 17.63 -22.12 11.33
CA GLY A 783 17.81 -23.08 10.24
C GLY A 783 16.64 -23.16 9.24
N VAL A 784 15.58 -22.36 9.41
CA VAL A 784 14.42 -22.32 8.49
C VAL A 784 14.16 -20.90 7.97
N PRO A 785 13.69 -20.74 6.72
CA PRO A 785 13.23 -19.44 6.23
C PRO A 785 12.10 -18.89 7.11
N THR A 786 12.24 -17.63 7.52
CA THR A 786 11.22 -16.91 8.28
C THR A 786 9.90 -16.82 7.50
N ASN A 787 8.79 -16.92 8.22
CA ASN A 787 7.45 -16.70 7.69
C ASN A 787 7.01 -15.22 7.81
N ASN A 788 7.94 -14.31 8.09
CA ASN A 788 7.68 -12.89 8.20
C ASN A 788 8.64 -12.02 7.36
N PRO A 789 8.88 -12.33 6.07
CA PRO A 789 9.59 -11.41 5.17
C PRO A 789 8.79 -10.11 5.02
N ARG A 790 9.45 -8.96 4.97
CA ARG A 790 8.75 -7.67 4.92
C ARG A 790 9.46 -6.64 4.06
N TYR A 791 8.67 -5.77 3.45
CA TYR A 791 9.16 -4.60 2.73
C TYR A 791 8.17 -3.43 2.87
N LEU A 792 8.65 -2.21 2.62
CA LEU A 792 7.79 -1.03 2.51
C LEU A 792 7.36 -0.82 1.06
N GLN A 793 6.11 -1.18 0.76
CA GLN A 793 5.47 -0.92 -0.52
C GLN A 793 5.06 0.55 -0.60
N ARG A 794 5.37 1.24 -1.70
CA ARG A 794 4.90 2.61 -1.90
C ARG A 794 3.38 2.65 -2.04
N ASN A 795 2.71 3.50 -1.26
CA ASN A 795 1.30 3.80 -1.50
C ASN A 795 1.18 4.73 -2.70
N LEU A 796 0.70 4.23 -3.83
CA LEU A 796 0.60 4.98 -5.09
C LEU A 796 -0.45 6.10 -5.05
N PHE A 797 -1.31 6.11 -4.03
CA PHE A 797 -2.49 6.99 -3.95
C PHE A 797 -2.44 7.97 -2.78
N LYS A 798 -1.29 8.08 -2.10
CA LYS A 798 -1.02 9.08 -1.06
C LYS A 798 0.10 10.03 -1.47
#